data_AF-A0A9P8W8C7-F1
#
_entry.id   AF-A0A9P8W8C7-F1
#
_cell.length_a   1.000
_cell.length_b   1.000
_cell.length_c   1.000
_cell.angle_alpha   90.00
_cell.angle_beta   90.00
_cell.angle_gamma   90.00
#
_symmetry.space_group_name_H-M   'P 1'
#
loop_
_entity.id
_entity.type
_entity.pdbx_description
1 polymer ?
#
loop_
_entity_poly.entity_id
_entity_poly.type
_entity_poly.pdbx_seq_one_letter_code
_entity_poly.pdbx_strand_id
1 'polypeptide(L)'
;MDSNEASRLLQARISQLEQDAAGEKDQELEIEREVKRANRDLLQQVSKMDNMQKIDHLTKRSSELLADMRRLERENQKNKRRGDNLQKERDTSRTELSKTVGLKEKLEKLCRELQRDNNKMKNENKELQTTQKRNNTAWDEKYAILLAKLEGYQEAKDTPRKQVVDYEIDELFRVRFKSFVEQYELRELHFHSMMRTKELEVQYHMARFEREKKSADAESTKARHLQSQVQAFTKTETELRNQLNVYVDKFKQVEDTLNNSNDLFLSFRKEMEDMSKKGKRLEKENEALKRQKEATSTNIIRMAEERQQWKKKTESAEKKTEKLMSIIQQMQQQGRKVPPGMASAVENTYPNANDNGEGDESDYSEEEGEDDGELSEFDDDDTEDEPPSNDQGAPLPPEKASLLQPRPGFPSPQNRTASSPKTPATMDFLQRLARYLDRPLFPWKRLIMGFSVGQYLFETFLTVRQYGVLKKTKPPVVLSKEVSQEVFDKSQAYGRAKAQFGIIDGLWSQIQNLAFIHFDVLPKLWSWTGDLLLRFAPDRFTGEISHSIAFVLTFLVINQILSLPSSIYNTFVLEEKFGFNKQTPKLFVTDIIKSQLLTFVLAPPILAGFLKIIQKTGNQFFFYLWAFAAGLQVFMITIYPIAILPLFNKLSPLEDGELKTGVEALAASLKFPLHELYVIDGSKRSAHSNAYFFGLPWKKHIVIYDTLIEKSETEEVVAVLAHELGHWKLGHTTNLFGISQAHLFYIFTLFSVFINNTSLYNAFGFFKEHPIIIGFILFSDALSPTDVIIKFLMNVITRKFEFQADAFAKGLGYPEQLARSLLKLQIQNLSTMDADWMYASFHFSHPHLTERLKALGWKGSEGVTEGVPDKSAVEADKEGVAKVTGRDKL
;
A
#
# COMPACT_ATOMS: atom_id res chain seq x y z
N MET A 1 10.26 -24.51 -24.82
CA MET A 1 10.27 -25.71 -23.96
C MET A 1 9.70 -26.83 -24.78
N ASP A 2 10.28 -28.02 -24.67
CA ASP A 2 9.84 -29.19 -25.44
C ASP A 2 8.56 -29.77 -24.80
N SER A 3 7.61 -30.23 -25.61
CA SER A 3 6.38 -30.84 -25.11
C SER A 3 6.67 -32.11 -24.28
N ASN A 4 7.76 -32.81 -24.60
CA ASN A 4 8.22 -33.98 -23.84
C ASN A 4 8.71 -33.61 -22.43
N GLU A 5 9.26 -32.42 -22.24
CA GLU A 5 9.76 -31.94 -20.94
C GLU A 5 8.59 -31.64 -20.00
N ALA A 6 7.56 -30.95 -20.50
CA ALA A 6 6.32 -30.70 -19.77
C ALA A 6 5.59 -32.00 -19.40
N SER A 7 5.49 -32.96 -20.33
CA SER A 7 4.83 -34.25 -20.07
C SER A 7 5.55 -35.07 -18.99
N ARG A 8 6.90 -35.08 -18.98
CA ARG A 8 7.68 -35.76 -17.94
C ARG A 8 7.53 -35.11 -16.56
N LEU A 9 7.50 -33.78 -16.50
CA LEU A 9 7.27 -33.04 -15.25
C LEU A 9 5.86 -33.30 -14.71
N LEU A 10 4.84 -33.38 -15.57
CA LEU A 10 3.47 -33.72 -15.19
C LEU A 10 3.40 -35.15 -14.61
N GLN A 11 3.98 -36.13 -15.30
CA GLN A 11 3.95 -37.53 -14.90
C GLN A 11 4.73 -37.78 -13.60
N ALA A 12 5.87 -37.09 -13.41
CA ALA A 12 6.60 -37.12 -12.14
C ALA A 12 5.78 -36.51 -10.97
N ARG A 13 4.97 -35.47 -11.24
CA ARG A 13 4.12 -34.86 -10.22
C ARG A 13 2.89 -35.72 -9.88
N ILE A 14 2.33 -36.43 -10.86
CA ILE A 14 1.26 -37.42 -10.63
C ILE A 14 1.78 -38.54 -9.73
N SER A 15 2.91 -39.17 -10.09
CA SER A 15 3.51 -40.25 -9.30
C SER A 15 3.88 -39.83 -7.88
N GLN A 16 4.22 -38.55 -7.65
CA GLN A 16 4.43 -38.03 -6.30
C GLN A 16 3.12 -37.95 -5.50
N LEU A 17 2.05 -37.41 -6.09
CA LEU A 17 0.74 -37.31 -5.43
C LEU A 17 0.13 -38.70 -5.13
N GLU A 18 0.39 -39.69 -5.98
CA GLU A 18 0.01 -41.09 -5.75
C GLU A 18 0.77 -41.71 -4.56
N GLN A 19 2.03 -41.35 -4.34
CA GLN A 19 2.80 -41.76 -3.15
C GLN A 19 2.32 -41.05 -1.88
N ASP A 20 2.09 -39.73 -1.95
CA ASP A 20 1.61 -38.93 -0.83
C ASP A 20 0.25 -39.48 -0.33
N ALA A 21 -0.71 -39.74 -1.24
CA ALA A 21 -2.04 -40.28 -0.93
C ALA A 21 -2.02 -41.75 -0.43
N ALA A 22 -1.04 -42.55 -0.85
CA ALA A 22 -0.86 -43.91 -0.30
C ALA A 22 -0.40 -43.85 1.17
N GLY A 23 0.50 -42.92 1.50
CA GLY A 23 1.01 -42.73 2.86
C GLY A 23 -0.05 -42.27 3.85
N GLU A 24 -0.98 -41.41 3.45
CA GLU A 24 -2.12 -40.99 4.29
C GLU A 24 -3.04 -42.18 4.61
N LYS A 25 -3.34 -43.03 3.62
CA LYS A 25 -4.23 -44.18 3.78
C LYS A 25 -3.68 -45.26 4.70
N ASP A 26 -2.38 -45.52 4.67
CA ASP A 26 -1.73 -46.44 5.61
C ASP A 26 -1.72 -45.87 7.04
N GLN A 27 -1.61 -44.54 7.22
CA GLN A 27 -1.74 -43.90 8.53
C GLN A 27 -3.16 -44.01 9.11
N GLU A 28 -4.20 -43.78 8.31
CA GLU A 28 -5.59 -43.99 8.75
C GLU A 28 -5.84 -45.42 9.23
N LEU A 29 -5.33 -46.42 8.50
CA LEU A 29 -5.45 -47.83 8.86
C LEU A 29 -4.70 -48.17 10.15
N GLU A 30 -3.55 -47.56 10.41
CA GLU A 30 -2.79 -47.77 11.64
C GLU A 30 -3.48 -47.13 12.86
N ILE A 31 -4.03 -45.92 12.69
CA ILE A 31 -4.86 -45.24 13.70
C ILE A 31 -6.10 -46.09 14.03
N GLU A 32 -6.80 -46.61 13.02
CA GLU A 32 -8.00 -47.42 13.22
C GLU A 32 -7.70 -48.73 13.98
N ARG A 33 -6.53 -49.35 13.72
CA ARG A 33 -6.05 -50.54 14.45
C ARG A 33 -5.80 -50.24 15.92
N GLU A 34 -5.07 -49.18 16.24
CA GLU A 34 -4.76 -48.83 17.64
C GLU A 34 -5.98 -48.33 18.42
N VAL A 35 -6.92 -47.62 17.78
CA VAL A 35 -8.22 -47.29 18.41
C VAL A 35 -9.03 -48.56 18.71
N LYS A 36 -9.09 -49.52 17.78
CA LYS A 36 -9.75 -50.83 18.00
C LYS A 36 -9.06 -51.67 19.09
N ARG A 37 -7.75 -51.51 19.26
CA ARG A 37 -6.95 -52.14 20.33
C ARG A 37 -7.26 -51.52 21.69
N ALA A 38 -7.11 -50.20 21.83
CA ALA A 38 -7.39 -49.47 23.06
C ALA A 38 -8.82 -49.68 23.57
N ASN A 39 -9.82 -49.66 22.68
CA ASN A 39 -11.21 -49.94 23.05
C ASN A 39 -11.44 -51.38 23.54
N ARG A 40 -10.72 -52.38 22.99
CA ARG A 40 -10.80 -53.77 23.44
C ARG A 40 -10.19 -53.93 24.84
N ASP A 41 -9.02 -53.36 25.05
CA ASP A 41 -8.30 -53.44 26.33
C ASP A 41 -9.08 -52.72 27.44
N LEU A 42 -9.71 -51.57 27.12
CA LEU A 42 -10.61 -50.85 28.01
C LEU A 42 -11.84 -51.69 28.39
N LEU A 43 -12.51 -52.32 27.41
CA LEU A 43 -13.64 -53.22 27.66
C LEU A 43 -13.24 -54.39 28.57
N GLN A 44 -12.07 -54.97 28.34
CA GLN A 44 -11.56 -56.11 29.11
C GLN A 44 -11.28 -55.74 30.57
N GLN A 45 -10.76 -54.53 30.82
CA GLN A 45 -10.55 -54.00 32.19
C GLN A 45 -11.89 -53.71 32.90
N VAL A 46 -12.81 -53.02 32.21
CA VAL A 46 -14.13 -52.61 32.74
C VAL A 46 -15.05 -53.83 32.99
N SER A 47 -14.87 -54.94 32.27
CA SER A 47 -15.72 -56.14 32.35
C SER A 47 -15.80 -56.82 33.73
N LYS A 48 -14.86 -56.53 34.64
CA LYS A 48 -14.74 -57.18 35.97
C LYS A 48 -15.00 -56.26 37.16
N MET A 49 -15.31 -54.99 36.91
CA MET A 49 -15.50 -53.96 37.94
C MET A 49 -16.98 -53.81 38.31
N ASP A 50 -17.30 -53.42 39.54
CA ASP A 50 -18.65 -53.00 39.90
C ASP A 50 -18.99 -51.62 39.30
N ASN A 51 -20.28 -51.30 39.11
CA ASN A 51 -20.72 -50.13 38.35
C ASN A 51 -20.17 -48.79 38.87
N MET A 52 -20.02 -48.61 40.18
CA MET A 52 -19.38 -47.40 40.74
C MET A 52 -17.88 -47.36 40.39
N GLN A 53 -17.18 -48.49 40.49
CA GLN A 53 -15.76 -48.62 40.15
C GLN A 53 -15.52 -48.41 38.64
N LYS A 54 -16.45 -48.83 37.78
CA LYS A 54 -16.42 -48.54 36.34
C LYS A 54 -16.42 -47.03 36.08
N ILE A 55 -17.26 -46.27 36.77
CA ILE A 55 -17.39 -44.81 36.61
C ILE A 55 -16.10 -44.12 37.03
N ASP A 56 -15.54 -44.44 38.20
CA ASP A 56 -14.25 -43.89 38.65
C ASP A 56 -13.11 -44.23 37.69
N HIS A 57 -13.01 -45.50 37.27
CA HIS A 57 -11.95 -45.96 36.37
C HIS A 57 -12.05 -45.30 34.98
N LEU A 58 -13.26 -45.19 34.42
CA LEU A 58 -13.48 -44.51 33.14
C LEU A 58 -13.24 -43.00 33.24
N THR A 59 -13.64 -42.35 34.34
CA THR A 59 -13.43 -40.92 34.56
C THR A 59 -11.94 -40.60 34.68
N LYS A 60 -11.21 -41.36 35.52
CA LYS A 60 -9.76 -41.24 35.64
C LYS A 60 -9.03 -41.55 34.33
N ARG A 61 -9.44 -42.61 33.62
CA ARG A 61 -8.79 -42.95 32.35
C ARG A 61 -9.05 -41.91 31.26
N SER A 62 -10.22 -41.27 31.27
CA SER A 62 -10.55 -40.18 30.34
C SER A 62 -9.76 -38.92 30.64
N SER A 63 -9.53 -38.56 31.91
CA SER A 63 -8.69 -37.40 32.27
C SER A 63 -7.21 -37.63 31.99
N GLU A 64 -6.69 -38.85 32.21
CA GLU A 64 -5.35 -39.27 31.76
C GLU A 64 -5.19 -39.12 30.24
N LEU A 65 -6.10 -39.69 29.45
CA LEU A 65 -6.06 -39.62 27.98
C LEU A 65 -6.18 -38.19 27.46
N LEU A 66 -7.00 -37.34 28.09
CA LEU A 66 -7.13 -35.93 27.74
C LEU A 66 -5.86 -35.12 28.07
N ALA A 67 -5.18 -35.43 29.17
CA ALA A 67 -3.90 -34.82 29.52
C ALA A 67 -2.79 -35.21 28.53
N ASP A 68 -2.69 -36.48 28.15
CA ASP A 68 -1.72 -36.96 27.15
C ASP A 68 -2.05 -36.49 25.74
N MET A 69 -3.32 -36.41 25.34
CA MET A 69 -3.73 -35.80 24.06
C MET A 69 -3.27 -34.34 23.99
N ARG A 70 -3.51 -33.54 25.05
CA ARG A 70 -2.98 -32.16 25.16
C ARG A 70 -1.45 -32.12 25.21
N ARG A 71 -0.74 -33.19 25.57
CA ARG A 71 0.73 -33.27 25.55
C ARG A 71 1.24 -33.55 24.14
N LEU A 72 0.71 -34.59 23.50
CA LEU A 72 1.01 -34.99 22.13
C LEU A 72 0.67 -33.90 21.12
N GLU A 73 -0.40 -33.13 21.33
CA GLU A 73 -0.72 -31.98 20.49
C GLU A 73 0.38 -30.90 20.55
N ARG A 74 0.86 -30.56 21.75
CA ARG A 74 1.97 -29.60 21.94
C ARG A 74 3.28 -30.12 21.34
N GLU A 75 3.56 -31.41 21.46
CA GLU A 75 4.73 -32.06 20.83
C GLU A 75 4.60 -32.07 19.29
N ASN A 76 3.43 -32.36 18.74
CA ASN A 76 3.14 -32.32 17.30
C ASN A 76 3.25 -30.90 16.74
N GLN A 77 2.65 -29.89 17.38
CA GLN A 77 2.82 -28.48 16.99
C GLN A 77 4.30 -28.06 16.99
N LYS A 78 5.10 -28.56 17.93
CA LYS A 78 6.56 -28.29 18.02
C LYS A 78 7.34 -28.99 16.90
N ASN A 79 6.97 -30.23 16.55
CA ASN A 79 7.55 -30.98 15.44
C ASN A 79 7.15 -30.39 14.07
N LYS A 80 5.90 -29.95 13.88
CA LYS A 80 5.44 -29.25 12.68
C LYS A 80 6.26 -27.97 12.44
N ARG A 81 6.40 -27.11 13.45
CA ARG A 81 7.28 -25.92 13.40
C ARG A 81 8.74 -26.25 13.06
N ARG A 82 9.25 -27.41 13.53
CA ARG A 82 10.60 -27.89 13.17
C ARG A 82 10.68 -28.33 11.71
N GLY A 83 9.67 -29.04 11.20
CA GLY A 83 9.55 -29.41 9.79
C GLY A 83 9.46 -28.19 8.88
N ASP A 84 8.61 -27.20 9.22
CA ASP A 84 8.47 -25.94 8.50
C ASP A 84 9.79 -25.17 8.40
N ASN A 85 10.59 -25.18 9.48
CA ASN A 85 11.91 -24.54 9.50
C ASN A 85 12.94 -25.30 8.65
N LEU A 86 13.01 -26.63 8.76
CA LEU A 86 13.90 -27.46 7.93
C LEU A 86 13.55 -27.36 6.43
N GLN A 87 12.27 -27.26 6.09
CA GLN A 87 11.79 -26.99 4.72
C GLN A 87 12.27 -25.61 4.23
N LYS A 88 12.16 -24.56 5.06
CA LYS A 88 12.67 -23.20 4.74
C LYS A 88 14.19 -23.19 4.59
N GLU A 89 14.94 -23.90 5.44
CA GLU A 89 16.40 -24.02 5.35
C GLU A 89 16.83 -24.74 4.06
N ARG A 90 16.17 -25.87 3.72
CA ARG A 90 16.38 -26.59 2.46
C ARG A 90 16.13 -25.71 1.25
N ASP A 91 15.01 -25.00 1.22
CA ASP A 91 14.61 -24.21 0.05
C ASP A 91 15.42 -22.91 -0.07
N THR A 92 15.91 -22.37 1.06
CA THR A 92 16.93 -21.30 1.09
C THR A 92 18.25 -21.81 0.51
N SER A 93 18.76 -22.94 1.01
CA SER A 93 20.01 -23.56 0.54
C SER A 93 19.97 -23.89 -0.97
N ARG A 94 18.85 -24.42 -1.46
CA ARG A 94 18.58 -24.65 -2.89
C ARG A 94 18.59 -23.35 -3.70
N THR A 95 18.02 -22.28 -3.15
CA THR A 95 18.02 -20.95 -3.78
C THR A 95 19.43 -20.35 -3.82
N GLU A 96 20.24 -20.55 -2.79
CA GLU A 96 21.65 -20.12 -2.77
C GLU A 96 22.54 -20.94 -3.71
N LEU A 97 22.31 -22.24 -3.81
CA LEU A 97 22.97 -23.09 -4.82
C LEU A 97 22.63 -22.62 -6.25
N SER A 98 21.38 -22.27 -6.52
CA SER A 98 20.99 -21.69 -7.81
C SER A 98 21.67 -20.34 -8.09
N LYS A 99 21.79 -19.46 -7.08
CA LYS A 99 22.54 -18.20 -7.20
C LYS A 99 24.03 -18.42 -7.46
N THR A 100 24.69 -19.36 -6.76
CA THR A 100 26.12 -19.62 -6.93
C THR A 100 26.43 -20.28 -8.28
N VAL A 101 25.57 -21.17 -8.78
CA VAL A 101 25.66 -21.68 -10.17
C VAL A 101 25.52 -20.53 -11.19
N GLY A 102 24.50 -19.69 -11.07
CA GLY A 102 24.33 -18.54 -11.97
C GLY A 102 25.43 -17.47 -11.87
N LEU A 103 26.14 -17.38 -10.75
CA LEU A 103 27.35 -16.56 -10.61
C LEU A 103 28.57 -17.24 -11.26
N LYS A 104 28.72 -18.55 -11.12
CA LYS A 104 29.77 -19.35 -11.78
C LYS A 104 29.67 -19.23 -13.30
N GLU A 105 28.47 -19.38 -13.87
CA GLU A 105 28.24 -19.23 -15.32
C GLU A 105 28.63 -17.83 -15.84
N LYS A 106 28.27 -16.77 -15.09
CA LYS A 106 28.66 -15.40 -15.40
C LYS A 106 30.18 -15.20 -15.31
N LEU A 107 30.83 -15.78 -14.29
CA LEU A 107 32.28 -15.72 -14.13
C LEU A 107 33.00 -16.47 -15.25
N GLU A 108 32.54 -17.67 -15.63
CA GLU A 108 33.08 -18.41 -16.78
C GLU A 108 32.91 -17.64 -18.09
N LYS A 109 31.75 -17.01 -18.32
CA LYS A 109 31.53 -16.15 -19.49
C LYS A 109 32.50 -14.96 -19.50
N LEU A 110 32.63 -14.26 -18.37
CA LEU A 110 33.54 -13.11 -18.23
C LEU A 110 35.00 -13.53 -18.46
N CYS A 111 35.44 -14.67 -17.91
CA CYS A 111 36.77 -15.22 -18.15
C CYS A 111 37.00 -15.54 -19.64
N ARG A 112 36.02 -16.13 -20.34
CA ARG A 112 36.11 -16.39 -21.79
C ARG A 112 36.19 -15.09 -22.60
N GLU A 113 35.46 -14.04 -22.20
CA GLU A 113 35.50 -12.73 -22.85
C GLU A 113 36.84 -12.02 -22.62
N LEU A 114 37.30 -11.96 -21.36
CA LEU A 114 38.59 -11.38 -20.97
C LEU A 114 39.77 -12.12 -21.63
N GLN A 115 39.66 -13.43 -21.84
CA GLN A 115 40.65 -14.22 -22.58
C GLN A 115 40.64 -13.96 -24.11
N ARG A 116 39.48 -13.63 -24.71
CA ARG A 116 39.44 -13.12 -26.11
C ARG A 116 40.11 -11.75 -26.21
N ASP A 117 39.77 -10.84 -25.31
CA ASP A 117 40.30 -9.47 -25.33
C ASP A 117 41.82 -9.44 -25.07
N ASN A 118 42.32 -10.27 -24.15
CA ASN A 118 43.76 -10.42 -23.93
C ASN A 118 44.48 -11.01 -25.16
N ASN A 119 43.87 -11.99 -25.85
CA ASN A 119 44.39 -12.48 -27.13
C ASN A 119 44.35 -11.41 -28.25
N LYS A 120 43.32 -10.57 -28.29
CA LYS A 120 43.22 -9.43 -29.22
C LYS A 120 44.32 -8.40 -28.95
N MET A 121 44.45 -7.94 -27.70
CA MET A 121 45.51 -7.02 -27.27
C MET A 121 46.91 -7.57 -27.55
N LYS A 122 47.12 -8.89 -27.39
CA LYS A 122 48.37 -9.57 -27.72
C LYS A 122 48.68 -9.55 -29.23
N ASN A 123 47.67 -9.66 -30.09
CA ASN A 123 47.83 -9.54 -31.53
C ASN A 123 48.10 -8.09 -31.96
N GLU A 124 47.33 -7.12 -31.44
CA GLU A 124 47.52 -5.69 -31.71
C GLU A 124 48.91 -5.20 -31.24
N ASN A 125 49.37 -5.65 -30.07
CA ASN A 125 50.72 -5.33 -29.57
C ASN A 125 51.82 -5.98 -30.44
N LYS A 126 51.60 -7.18 -30.98
CA LYS A 126 52.52 -7.82 -31.94
C LYS A 126 52.59 -7.03 -33.26
N GLU A 127 51.47 -6.49 -33.73
CA GLU A 127 51.36 -5.67 -34.94
C GLU A 127 51.99 -4.28 -34.75
N LEU A 128 51.81 -3.66 -33.58
CA LEU A 128 52.54 -2.45 -33.18
C LEU A 128 54.05 -2.73 -33.11
N GLN A 129 54.48 -3.85 -32.55
CA GLN A 129 55.89 -4.20 -32.42
C GLN A 129 56.56 -4.50 -33.78
N THR A 130 55.87 -5.11 -34.75
CA THR A 130 56.38 -5.25 -36.12
C THR A 130 56.41 -3.91 -36.86
N THR A 131 55.40 -3.06 -36.67
CA THR A 131 55.37 -1.69 -37.22
C THR A 131 56.50 -0.83 -36.66
N GLN A 132 56.76 -0.89 -35.35
CA GLN A 132 57.86 -0.19 -34.71
C GLN A 132 59.22 -0.67 -35.22
N LYS A 133 59.43 -1.99 -35.37
CA LYS A 133 60.65 -2.52 -36.00
C LYS A 133 60.84 -1.98 -37.42
N ARG A 134 59.80 -2.00 -38.26
CA ARG A 134 59.87 -1.47 -39.63
C ARG A 134 60.22 0.03 -39.66
N ASN A 135 59.66 0.81 -38.73
CA ASN A 135 59.94 2.23 -38.62
C ASN A 135 61.37 2.50 -38.11
N ASN A 136 61.89 1.73 -37.14
CA ASN A 136 63.28 1.85 -36.70
C ASN A 136 64.25 1.58 -37.85
N THR A 137 64.11 0.46 -38.58
CA THR A 137 64.98 0.16 -39.73
C THR A 137 64.95 1.27 -40.80
N ALA A 138 63.77 1.86 -41.06
CA ALA A 138 63.61 2.99 -41.98
C ALA A 138 64.10 4.35 -41.42
N TRP A 139 64.52 4.41 -40.15
CA TRP A 139 65.27 5.52 -39.57
C TRP A 139 66.77 5.24 -39.55
N ASP A 140 67.18 4.01 -39.20
CA ASP A 140 68.57 3.57 -39.22
C ASP A 140 69.19 3.74 -40.63
N GLU A 141 68.44 3.38 -41.67
CA GLU A 141 68.80 3.60 -43.09
C GLU A 141 69.01 5.10 -43.41
N LYS A 142 68.16 5.99 -42.87
CA LYS A 142 68.31 7.45 -43.06
C LYS A 142 69.51 8.01 -42.28
N TYR A 143 69.79 7.49 -41.10
CA TYR A 143 70.98 7.88 -40.33
C TYR A 143 72.26 7.41 -41.02
N ALA A 144 72.29 6.22 -41.61
CA ALA A 144 73.41 5.77 -42.43
C ALA A 144 73.66 6.70 -43.64
N ILE A 145 72.60 7.09 -44.37
CA ILE A 145 72.68 8.05 -45.48
C ILE A 145 73.16 9.44 -45.00
N LEU A 146 72.77 9.87 -43.81
CA LEU A 146 73.22 11.14 -43.22
C LEU A 146 74.69 11.09 -42.78
N LEU A 147 75.13 9.98 -42.18
CA LEU A 147 76.52 9.77 -41.76
C LEU A 147 77.46 9.73 -42.97
N ALA A 148 77.12 9.00 -44.03
CA ALA A 148 77.91 8.98 -45.27
C ALA A 148 78.04 10.38 -45.91
N LYS A 149 77.02 11.25 -45.78
CA LYS A 149 77.13 12.66 -46.20
C LYS A 149 78.05 13.48 -45.28
N LEU A 150 78.04 13.23 -43.97
CA LEU A 150 78.91 13.90 -43.01
C LEU A 150 80.38 13.47 -43.18
N GLU A 151 80.64 12.20 -43.50
CA GLU A 151 81.98 11.71 -43.89
C GLU A 151 82.47 12.40 -45.16
N GLY A 152 81.63 12.55 -46.19
CA GLY A 152 81.98 13.32 -47.40
C GLY A 152 82.25 14.81 -47.14
N TYR A 153 81.56 15.42 -46.16
CA TYR A 153 81.90 16.78 -45.70
C TYR A 153 83.19 16.83 -44.87
N GLN A 154 83.57 15.74 -44.21
CA GLN A 154 84.83 15.61 -43.47
C GLN A 154 86.01 15.50 -44.46
N GLU A 155 85.93 14.63 -45.47
CA GLU A 155 86.95 14.52 -46.54
C GLU A 155 87.18 15.85 -47.26
N ALA A 156 86.10 16.58 -47.57
CA ALA A 156 86.16 17.90 -48.20
C ALA A 156 86.79 18.98 -47.30
N LYS A 157 86.81 18.76 -45.98
CA LYS A 157 87.43 19.65 -44.99
C LYS A 157 88.89 19.30 -44.72
N ASP A 158 89.25 18.02 -44.77
CA ASP A 158 90.61 17.53 -44.58
C ASP A 158 91.51 17.74 -45.83
N THR A 159 90.92 18.06 -46.99
CA THR A 159 91.65 18.41 -48.23
C THR A 159 91.31 19.81 -48.80
N PRO A 160 91.58 20.91 -48.07
CA PRO A 160 91.17 22.26 -48.45
C PRO A 160 91.94 22.80 -49.68
N ARG A 161 91.30 22.79 -50.85
CA ARG A 161 91.80 23.50 -52.06
C ARG A 161 91.56 25.00 -51.91
N LYS A 162 92.56 25.82 -52.25
CA LYS A 162 92.64 27.23 -51.83
C LYS A 162 92.25 28.23 -52.93
N GLN A 163 91.15 28.95 -52.69
CA GLN A 163 90.72 30.26 -53.26
C GLN A 163 90.58 30.40 -54.78
N VAL A 164 89.68 31.31 -55.22
CA VAL A 164 90.02 32.56 -55.96
C VAL A 164 88.74 33.35 -56.31
N VAL A 165 88.84 34.69 -56.26
CA VAL A 165 87.77 35.73 -56.40
C VAL A 165 86.74 35.78 -55.26
N ASP A 166 86.61 36.95 -54.64
CA ASP A 166 85.47 37.29 -53.78
C ASP A 166 84.28 37.72 -54.65
N TYR A 167 83.41 36.74 -54.93
CA TYR A 167 82.07 36.92 -55.49
C TYR A 167 81.00 36.69 -54.40
N GLU A 168 81.44 36.33 -53.18
CA GLU A 168 80.60 35.71 -52.16
C GLU A 168 79.65 36.72 -51.52
N ILE A 169 80.04 37.98 -51.31
CA ILE A 169 79.18 38.94 -50.60
C ILE A 169 77.91 39.29 -51.42
N ASP A 170 78.04 39.56 -52.71
CA ASP A 170 76.90 39.91 -53.57
C ASP A 170 76.00 38.69 -53.83
N GLU A 171 76.60 37.52 -54.06
CA GLU A 171 75.84 36.27 -54.18
C GLU A 171 75.20 35.84 -52.84
N LEU A 172 75.82 36.11 -51.69
CA LEU A 172 75.22 35.91 -50.36
C LEU A 172 74.02 36.84 -50.16
N PHE A 173 74.08 38.10 -50.57
CA PHE A 173 72.91 38.99 -50.58
C PHE A 173 71.80 38.44 -51.48
N ARG A 174 72.15 37.95 -52.68
CA ARG A 174 71.22 37.34 -53.63
C ARG A 174 70.56 36.07 -53.08
N VAL A 175 71.32 35.19 -52.43
CA VAL A 175 70.85 33.99 -51.74
C VAL A 175 70.02 34.33 -50.51
N ARG A 176 70.34 35.40 -49.77
CA ARG A 176 69.57 35.82 -48.59
C ARG A 176 68.24 36.46 -48.98
N PHE A 177 68.20 37.26 -50.06
CA PHE A 177 66.94 37.72 -50.65
C PHE A 177 66.12 36.56 -51.21
N LYS A 178 66.74 35.60 -51.91
CA LYS A 178 66.06 34.39 -52.39
C LYS A 178 65.48 33.57 -51.23
N SER A 179 66.24 33.35 -50.16
CA SER A 179 65.77 32.66 -48.96
C SER A 179 64.66 33.43 -48.23
N PHE A 180 64.67 34.76 -48.24
CA PHE A 180 63.58 35.58 -47.70
C PHE A 180 62.31 35.46 -48.55
N VAL A 181 62.43 35.42 -49.88
CA VAL A 181 61.32 35.13 -50.81
C VAL A 181 60.79 33.72 -50.61
N GLU A 182 61.64 32.70 -50.58
CA GLU A 182 61.26 31.29 -50.32
C GLU A 182 60.58 31.12 -48.95
N GLN A 183 60.99 31.87 -47.92
CA GLN A 183 60.31 31.92 -46.62
C GLN A 183 58.96 32.65 -46.66
N TYR A 184 58.81 33.63 -47.55
CA TYR A 184 57.54 34.32 -47.78
C TYR A 184 56.56 33.41 -48.55
N GLU A 185 57.03 32.73 -49.59
CA GLU A 185 56.31 31.69 -50.34
C GLU A 185 55.88 30.53 -49.43
N LEU A 186 56.76 30.04 -48.54
CA LEU A 186 56.41 29.02 -47.54
C LEU A 186 55.34 29.51 -46.54
N ARG A 187 55.39 30.79 -46.15
CA ARG A 187 54.37 31.42 -45.29
C ARG A 187 53.04 31.55 -46.01
N GLU A 188 53.07 31.95 -47.28
CA GLU A 188 51.89 32.06 -48.15
C GLU A 188 51.27 30.68 -48.44
N LEU A 189 52.08 29.65 -48.68
CA LEU A 189 51.65 28.26 -48.82
C LEU A 189 51.01 27.72 -47.53
N HIS A 190 51.60 28.03 -46.37
CA HIS A 190 51.02 27.71 -45.07
C HIS A 190 49.69 28.46 -44.83
N PHE A 191 49.59 29.73 -45.25
CA PHE A 191 48.35 30.50 -45.17
C PHE A 191 47.27 29.93 -46.09
N HIS A 192 47.60 29.53 -47.33
CA HIS A 192 46.69 28.82 -48.23
C HIS A 192 46.23 27.47 -47.65
N SER A 193 47.12 26.72 -46.99
CA SER A 193 46.77 25.47 -46.30
C SER A 193 45.82 25.69 -45.12
N MET A 194 46.03 26.79 -44.36
CA MET A 194 45.13 27.19 -43.27
C MET A 194 43.76 27.64 -43.80
N MET A 195 43.73 28.46 -44.86
CA MET A 195 42.49 28.87 -45.54
C MET A 195 41.71 27.68 -46.05
N ARG A 196 42.37 26.71 -46.71
CA ARG A 196 41.75 25.47 -47.18
C ARG A 196 41.20 24.61 -46.04
N THR A 197 41.86 24.62 -44.88
CA THR A 197 41.35 23.97 -43.66
C THR A 197 40.07 24.65 -43.17
N LYS A 198 40.00 25.98 -43.17
CA LYS A 198 38.80 26.73 -42.80
C LYS A 198 37.66 26.62 -43.81
N GLU A 199 37.98 26.52 -45.09
CA GLU A 199 37.02 26.23 -46.15
C GLU A 199 36.36 24.85 -45.96
N LEU A 200 37.16 23.83 -45.59
CA LEU A 200 36.65 22.49 -45.23
C LEU A 200 35.81 22.48 -43.94
N GLU A 201 36.18 23.27 -42.92
CA GLU A 201 35.32 23.47 -41.73
C GLU A 201 33.95 24.06 -42.11
N VAL A 202 33.94 25.11 -42.95
CA VAL A 202 32.69 25.74 -43.43
C VAL A 202 31.85 24.75 -44.24
N GLN A 203 32.45 23.99 -45.16
CA GLN A 203 31.75 22.96 -45.94
C GLN A 203 31.16 21.86 -45.04
N TYR A 204 31.88 21.42 -44.01
CA TYR A 204 31.36 20.48 -43.01
C TYR A 204 30.15 21.05 -42.25
N HIS A 205 30.22 22.30 -41.81
CA HIS A 205 29.10 22.96 -41.12
C HIS A 205 27.88 23.17 -42.04
N MET A 206 28.07 23.51 -43.31
CA MET A 206 26.99 23.59 -44.31
C MET A 206 26.33 22.22 -44.55
N ALA A 207 27.13 21.16 -44.75
CA ALA A 207 26.62 19.80 -44.94
C ALA A 207 25.85 19.28 -43.71
N ARG A 208 26.29 19.65 -42.50
CA ARG A 208 25.56 19.36 -41.25
C ARG A 208 24.23 20.12 -41.21
N PHE A 209 24.22 21.41 -41.52
CA PHE A 209 22.99 22.22 -41.54
C PHE A 209 21.96 21.69 -42.55
N GLU A 210 22.40 21.29 -43.76
CA GLU A 210 21.51 20.63 -44.72
C GLU A 210 20.90 19.33 -44.20
N ARG A 211 21.68 18.52 -43.47
CA ARG A 211 21.21 17.26 -42.88
C ARG A 211 20.15 17.51 -41.81
N GLU A 212 20.39 18.50 -40.93
CA GLU A 212 19.43 18.88 -39.88
C GLU A 212 18.15 19.46 -40.50
N LYS A 213 18.25 20.31 -41.53
CA LYS A 213 17.11 20.81 -42.31
C LYS A 213 16.29 19.68 -42.94
N LYS A 214 16.94 18.74 -43.66
CA LYS A 214 16.27 17.58 -44.28
C LYS A 214 15.55 16.70 -43.25
N SER A 215 16.06 16.62 -42.02
CA SER A 215 15.38 15.93 -40.92
C SER A 215 14.10 16.66 -40.47
N ALA A 216 14.16 18.00 -40.33
CA ALA A 216 13.00 18.81 -39.96
C ALA A 216 11.91 18.81 -41.05
N ASP A 217 12.29 18.85 -42.34
CA ASP A 217 11.35 18.76 -43.48
C ASP A 217 10.61 17.41 -43.51
N ALA A 218 11.31 16.31 -43.17
CA ALA A 218 10.71 14.98 -43.03
C ALA A 218 9.75 14.88 -41.83
N GLU A 219 10.13 15.44 -40.67
CA GLU A 219 9.28 15.46 -39.47
C GLU A 219 8.03 16.33 -39.66
N SER A 220 8.17 17.51 -40.28
CA SER A 220 7.06 18.37 -40.72
C SER A 220 6.08 17.64 -41.65
N THR A 221 6.59 16.77 -42.51
CA THR A 221 5.76 15.98 -43.44
C THR A 221 5.02 14.86 -42.69
N LYS A 222 5.68 14.20 -41.73
CA LYS A 222 5.05 13.21 -40.83
C LYS A 222 3.94 13.83 -39.97
N ALA A 223 4.16 15.03 -39.44
CA ALA A 223 3.16 15.77 -38.65
C ALA A 223 1.91 16.08 -39.48
N ARG A 224 2.07 16.56 -40.73
CA ARG A 224 0.95 16.79 -41.67
C ARG A 224 0.16 15.52 -41.98
N HIS A 225 0.83 14.37 -42.12
CA HIS A 225 0.14 13.09 -42.33
C HIS A 225 -0.70 12.67 -41.10
N LEU A 226 -0.13 12.77 -39.89
CA LEU A 226 -0.86 12.50 -38.64
C LEU A 226 -2.06 13.43 -38.45
N GLN A 227 -1.94 14.72 -38.80
CA GLN A 227 -3.04 15.67 -38.75
C GLN A 227 -4.20 15.27 -39.68
N SER A 228 -3.89 14.79 -40.89
CA SER A 228 -4.90 14.26 -41.82
C SER A 228 -5.56 12.98 -41.28
N GLN A 229 -4.81 12.13 -40.56
CA GLN A 229 -5.35 10.91 -39.95
C GLN A 229 -6.31 11.24 -38.79
N VAL A 230 -5.98 12.21 -37.95
CA VAL A 230 -6.87 12.71 -36.88
C VAL A 230 -8.17 13.27 -37.47
N GLN A 231 -8.10 14.08 -38.53
CA GLN A 231 -9.29 14.61 -39.20
C GLN A 231 -10.19 13.50 -39.79
N ALA A 232 -9.61 12.40 -40.28
CA ALA A 232 -10.40 11.25 -40.73
C ALA A 232 -11.13 10.58 -39.55
N PHE A 233 -10.44 10.36 -38.42
CA PHE A 233 -11.05 9.78 -37.23
C PHE A 233 -12.18 10.65 -36.63
N THR A 234 -12.04 11.98 -36.60
CA THR A 234 -13.11 12.89 -36.15
C THR A 234 -14.38 12.77 -37.02
N LYS A 235 -14.23 12.55 -38.34
CA LYS A 235 -15.38 12.31 -39.22
C LYS A 235 -16.06 10.98 -38.91
N THR A 236 -15.30 9.89 -38.72
CA THR A 236 -15.89 8.59 -38.34
C THR A 236 -16.53 8.61 -36.94
N GLU A 237 -15.97 9.37 -36.00
CA GLU A 237 -16.57 9.56 -34.67
C GLU A 237 -17.92 10.28 -34.76
N THR A 238 -18.02 11.31 -35.61
CA THR A 238 -19.26 12.07 -35.84
C THR A 238 -20.36 11.17 -36.40
N GLU A 239 -20.02 10.32 -37.37
CA GLU A 239 -20.96 9.36 -37.96
C GLU A 239 -21.43 8.30 -36.96
N LEU A 240 -20.52 7.73 -36.17
CA LEU A 240 -20.88 6.77 -35.12
C LEU A 240 -21.74 7.38 -34.01
N ARG A 241 -21.54 8.67 -33.67
CA ARG A 241 -22.43 9.42 -32.75
C ARG A 241 -23.84 9.57 -33.31
N ASN A 242 -23.99 9.85 -34.61
CA ASN A 242 -25.31 9.93 -35.26
C ASN A 242 -26.03 8.58 -35.20
N GLN A 243 -25.32 7.49 -35.50
CA GLN A 243 -25.88 6.13 -35.45
C GLN A 243 -26.28 5.74 -34.01
N LEU A 244 -25.47 6.10 -33.00
CA LEU A 244 -25.79 5.84 -31.59
C LEU A 244 -27.11 6.51 -31.16
N ASN A 245 -27.35 7.76 -31.57
CA ASN A 245 -28.61 8.47 -31.23
C ASN A 245 -29.84 7.71 -31.75
N VAL A 246 -29.79 7.16 -32.96
CA VAL A 246 -30.87 6.35 -33.55
C VAL A 246 -31.13 5.05 -32.77
N TYR A 247 -30.13 4.51 -32.08
CA TYR A 247 -30.31 3.39 -31.14
C TYR A 247 -30.89 3.83 -29.80
N VAL A 248 -30.54 5.02 -29.28
CA VAL A 248 -31.11 5.58 -28.04
C VAL A 248 -32.62 5.81 -28.21
N ASP A 249 -33.06 6.41 -29.32
CA ASP A 249 -34.49 6.64 -29.60
C ASP A 249 -35.29 5.33 -29.66
N LYS A 250 -34.69 4.24 -30.17
CA LYS A 250 -35.30 2.91 -30.16
C LYS A 250 -35.32 2.27 -28.78
N PHE A 251 -34.29 2.49 -27.96
CA PHE A 251 -34.24 1.96 -26.59
C PHE A 251 -35.34 2.58 -25.73
N LYS A 252 -35.59 3.88 -25.91
CA LYS A 252 -36.68 4.60 -25.22
C LYS A 252 -38.07 4.04 -25.54
N GLN A 253 -38.33 3.63 -26.79
CA GLN A 253 -39.58 2.94 -27.12
C GLN A 253 -39.77 1.62 -26.36
N VAL A 254 -38.67 0.89 -26.07
CA VAL A 254 -38.73 -0.35 -25.26
C VAL A 254 -38.98 -0.01 -23.79
N GLU A 255 -38.30 1.00 -23.25
CA GLU A 255 -38.51 1.54 -21.89
C GLU A 255 -39.98 1.95 -21.66
N ASP A 256 -40.56 2.72 -22.58
CA ASP A 256 -41.97 3.13 -22.55
C ASP A 256 -42.91 1.90 -22.52
N THR A 257 -42.63 0.85 -23.30
CA THR A 257 -43.45 -0.39 -23.24
C THR A 257 -43.26 -1.20 -21.96
N LEU A 258 -42.07 -1.17 -21.36
CA LEU A 258 -41.77 -1.89 -20.12
C LEU A 258 -42.47 -1.24 -18.92
N ASN A 259 -42.45 0.09 -18.84
CA ASN A 259 -43.14 0.86 -17.79
C ASN A 259 -44.66 0.60 -17.82
N ASN A 260 -45.28 0.64 -19.00
CA ASN A 260 -46.71 0.29 -19.17
C ASN A 260 -47.03 -1.15 -18.72
N SER A 261 -46.09 -2.10 -18.86
CA SER A 261 -46.27 -3.47 -18.36
C SER A 261 -46.13 -3.57 -16.84
N ASN A 262 -45.32 -2.71 -16.21
CA ASN A 262 -45.02 -2.76 -14.78
C ASN A 262 -46.22 -2.27 -13.94
N ASP A 263 -46.88 -1.19 -14.37
CA ASP A 263 -48.12 -0.70 -13.75
C ASP A 263 -49.23 -1.77 -13.73
N LEU A 264 -49.34 -2.57 -14.79
CA LEU A 264 -50.29 -3.67 -14.88
C LEU A 264 -50.01 -4.79 -13.85
N PHE A 265 -48.74 -5.11 -13.59
CA PHE A 265 -48.37 -6.07 -12.54
C PHE A 265 -48.68 -5.52 -11.13
N LEU A 266 -48.50 -4.21 -10.90
CA LEU A 266 -48.86 -3.57 -9.63
C LEU A 266 -50.37 -3.61 -9.37
N SER A 267 -51.22 -3.42 -10.39
CA SER A 267 -52.68 -3.59 -10.23
C SER A 267 -53.07 -5.03 -9.91
N PHE A 268 -52.53 -6.02 -10.63
CA PHE A 268 -52.85 -7.44 -10.40
C PHE A 268 -52.47 -7.91 -8.99
N ARG A 269 -51.30 -7.48 -8.49
CA ARG A 269 -50.85 -7.82 -7.12
C ARG A 269 -51.82 -7.30 -6.06
N LYS A 270 -52.32 -6.07 -6.21
CA LYS A 270 -53.27 -5.46 -5.27
C LYS A 270 -54.60 -6.19 -5.25
N GLU A 271 -55.14 -6.56 -6.42
CA GLU A 271 -56.39 -7.33 -6.51
C GLU A 271 -56.27 -8.73 -5.88
N MET A 272 -55.13 -9.42 -6.06
CA MET A 272 -54.89 -10.72 -5.43
C MET A 272 -54.86 -10.65 -3.89
N GLU A 273 -54.25 -9.61 -3.32
CA GLU A 273 -54.24 -9.43 -1.87
C GLU A 273 -55.65 -9.20 -1.30
N ASP A 274 -56.46 -8.36 -1.95
CA ASP A 274 -57.81 -8.06 -1.48
C ASP A 274 -58.79 -9.24 -1.69
N MET A 275 -58.59 -10.04 -2.75
CA MET A 275 -59.25 -11.35 -2.91
C MET A 275 -58.88 -12.32 -1.76
N SER A 276 -57.61 -12.40 -1.36
CA SER A 276 -57.17 -13.24 -0.25
C SER A 276 -57.79 -12.82 1.10
N LYS A 277 -57.80 -11.50 1.38
CA LYS A 277 -58.46 -10.92 2.56
C LYS A 277 -59.96 -11.23 2.60
N LYS A 278 -60.64 -11.21 1.44
CA LYS A 278 -62.06 -11.55 1.31
C LYS A 278 -62.34 -13.04 1.55
N GLY A 279 -61.49 -13.93 1.03
CA GLY A 279 -61.60 -15.38 1.27
C GLY A 279 -61.57 -15.73 2.76
N LYS A 280 -60.56 -15.23 3.49
CA LYS A 280 -60.41 -15.50 4.94
C LYS A 280 -61.57 -14.99 5.81
N ARG A 281 -62.30 -13.94 5.38
CA ARG A 281 -63.54 -13.51 6.05
C ARG A 281 -64.69 -14.50 5.84
N LEU A 282 -64.94 -14.87 4.58
CA LEU A 282 -66.03 -15.79 4.22
C LEU A 282 -65.86 -17.17 4.86
N GLU A 283 -64.62 -17.66 4.96
CA GLU A 283 -64.29 -18.92 5.63
C GLU A 283 -64.67 -18.91 7.12
N LYS A 284 -64.32 -17.83 7.84
CA LYS A 284 -64.65 -17.64 9.26
C LYS A 284 -66.16 -17.48 9.51
N GLU A 285 -66.88 -16.83 8.59
CA GLU A 285 -68.35 -16.74 8.63
C GLU A 285 -69.01 -18.12 8.38
N ASN A 286 -68.47 -18.93 7.48
CA ASN A 286 -68.98 -20.27 7.16
C ASN A 286 -68.83 -21.23 8.36
N GLU A 287 -67.70 -21.18 9.07
CA GLU A 287 -67.55 -21.95 10.33
C GLU A 287 -68.58 -21.54 11.39
N ALA A 288 -68.84 -20.25 11.56
CA ALA A 288 -69.79 -19.75 12.54
C ALA A 288 -71.22 -20.24 12.23
N LEU A 289 -71.62 -20.17 10.95
CA LEU A 289 -72.90 -20.72 10.47
C LEU A 289 -72.98 -22.24 10.66
N LYS A 290 -71.88 -22.98 10.46
CA LYS A 290 -71.82 -24.43 10.69
C LYS A 290 -72.03 -24.77 12.18
N ARG A 291 -71.30 -24.12 13.09
CA ARG A 291 -71.48 -24.28 14.56
C ARG A 291 -72.91 -23.94 14.99
N GLN A 292 -73.50 -22.87 14.45
CA GLN A 292 -74.88 -22.48 14.71
C GLN A 292 -75.89 -23.54 14.22
N LYS A 293 -75.69 -24.07 13.00
CA LYS A 293 -76.52 -25.16 12.44
C LYS A 293 -76.48 -26.40 13.32
N GLU A 294 -75.29 -26.84 13.72
CA GLU A 294 -75.10 -28.00 14.60
C GLU A 294 -75.83 -27.80 15.94
N ALA A 295 -75.68 -26.64 16.59
CA ALA A 295 -76.40 -26.31 17.83
C ALA A 295 -77.94 -26.28 17.67
N THR A 296 -78.47 -25.79 16.54
CA THR A 296 -79.93 -25.85 16.29
C THR A 296 -80.41 -27.28 16.06
N SER A 297 -79.62 -28.12 15.38
CA SER A 297 -79.97 -29.52 15.11
C SER A 297 -80.07 -30.35 16.41
N THR A 298 -79.11 -30.18 17.32
CA THR A 298 -79.13 -30.85 18.64
C THR A 298 -80.35 -30.43 19.47
N ASN A 299 -80.73 -29.15 19.45
CA ASN A 299 -81.93 -28.68 20.15
C ASN A 299 -83.23 -29.26 19.55
N ILE A 300 -83.30 -29.42 18.22
CA ILE A 300 -84.46 -30.05 17.57
C ILE A 300 -84.60 -31.53 17.97
N ILE A 301 -83.49 -32.27 18.06
CA ILE A 301 -83.48 -33.66 18.53
C ILE A 301 -84.01 -33.74 19.97
N ARG A 302 -83.47 -32.93 20.89
CA ARG A 302 -83.93 -32.90 22.30
C ARG A 302 -85.43 -32.59 22.43
N MET A 303 -85.94 -31.61 21.68
CA MET A 303 -87.37 -31.30 21.67
C MET A 303 -88.23 -32.45 21.13
N ALA A 304 -87.73 -33.23 20.16
CA ALA A 304 -88.42 -34.41 19.65
C ALA A 304 -88.46 -35.54 20.69
N GLU A 305 -87.37 -35.79 21.40
CA GLU A 305 -87.28 -36.77 22.49
C GLU A 305 -88.21 -36.40 23.66
N GLU A 306 -88.17 -35.15 24.13
CA GLU A 306 -89.09 -34.62 25.15
C GLU A 306 -90.55 -34.82 24.73
N ARG A 307 -90.91 -34.49 23.48
CA ARG A 307 -92.26 -34.71 22.92
C ARG A 307 -92.64 -36.19 22.88
N GLN A 308 -91.71 -37.08 22.60
CA GLN A 308 -91.95 -38.53 22.60
C GLN A 308 -92.10 -39.11 24.02
N GLN A 309 -91.36 -38.59 25.00
CA GLN A 309 -91.58 -38.89 26.42
C GLN A 309 -92.95 -38.42 26.89
N TRP A 310 -93.35 -37.19 26.55
CA TRP A 310 -94.69 -36.68 26.85
C TRP A 310 -95.79 -37.51 26.21
N LYS A 311 -95.65 -37.92 24.93
CA LYS A 311 -96.62 -38.81 24.28
C LYS A 311 -96.76 -40.14 25.02
N LYS A 312 -95.65 -40.78 25.43
CA LYS A 312 -95.69 -42.00 26.26
C LYS A 312 -96.38 -41.78 27.61
N LYS A 313 -96.19 -40.63 28.26
CA LYS A 313 -96.90 -40.26 29.50
C LYS A 313 -98.41 -40.08 29.25
N THR A 314 -98.80 -39.40 28.16
CA THR A 314 -100.20 -39.24 27.77
C THR A 314 -100.87 -40.58 27.46
N GLU A 315 -100.27 -41.44 26.63
CA GLU A 315 -100.81 -42.78 26.33
C GLU A 315 -100.92 -43.67 27.60
N SER A 316 -100.03 -43.47 28.58
CA SER A 316 -100.11 -44.15 29.88
C SER A 316 -101.23 -43.60 30.77
N ALA A 317 -101.49 -42.30 30.70
CA ALA A 317 -102.63 -41.66 31.38
C ALA A 317 -103.96 -42.04 30.73
N GLU A 318 -104.05 -42.02 29.40
CA GLU A 318 -105.23 -42.43 28.62
C GLU A 318 -105.63 -43.87 28.96
N LYS A 319 -104.67 -44.82 28.97
CA LYS A 319 -104.92 -46.22 29.37
C LYS A 319 -105.34 -46.38 30.84
N LYS A 320 -105.00 -45.43 31.72
CA LYS A 320 -105.50 -45.38 33.10
C LYS A 320 -106.92 -44.81 33.16
N THR A 321 -107.24 -43.79 32.38
CA THR A 321 -108.63 -43.28 32.26
C THR A 321 -109.55 -44.24 31.52
N GLU A 322 -109.09 -44.99 30.52
CA GLU A 322 -109.84 -46.09 29.90
C GLU A 322 -110.13 -47.20 30.93
N LYS A 323 -109.13 -47.61 31.72
CA LYS A 323 -109.37 -48.56 32.82
C LYS A 323 -110.35 -48.02 33.86
N LEU A 324 -110.24 -46.75 34.26
CA LEU A 324 -111.19 -46.13 35.19
C LEU A 324 -112.60 -46.02 34.59
N MET A 325 -112.75 -45.63 33.33
CA MET A 325 -114.05 -45.59 32.65
C MET A 325 -114.62 -47.01 32.47
N SER A 326 -113.80 -48.01 32.13
CA SER A 326 -114.20 -49.42 32.08
C SER A 326 -114.67 -49.92 33.44
N ILE A 327 -113.97 -49.57 34.53
CA ILE A 327 -114.36 -49.96 35.90
C ILE A 327 -115.66 -49.24 36.31
N ILE A 328 -115.79 -47.94 36.04
CA ILE A 328 -117.02 -47.17 36.31
C ILE A 328 -118.19 -47.74 35.50
N GLN A 329 -117.98 -48.09 34.24
CA GLN A 329 -119.01 -48.66 33.36
C GLN A 329 -119.38 -50.09 33.76
N GLN A 330 -118.42 -50.92 34.18
CA GLN A 330 -118.71 -52.23 34.80
C GLN A 330 -119.48 -52.08 36.11
N MET A 331 -119.09 -51.15 37.00
CA MET A 331 -119.80 -50.90 38.26
C MET A 331 -121.21 -50.32 38.05
N GLN A 332 -121.43 -49.51 37.01
CA GLN A 332 -122.76 -49.00 36.65
C GLN A 332 -123.63 -50.05 35.93
N GLN A 333 -123.04 -50.99 35.19
CA GLN A 333 -123.78 -52.09 34.54
C GLN A 333 -124.05 -53.28 35.46
N GLN A 334 -123.31 -53.47 36.56
CA GLN A 334 -123.50 -54.58 37.51
C GLN A 334 -124.36 -54.24 38.74
N GLY A 335 -125.48 -53.57 38.49
CA GLY A 335 -126.62 -53.62 39.39
C GLY A 335 -127.21 -55.04 39.45
N ARG A 336 -126.94 -55.75 40.57
CA ARG A 336 -127.34 -57.14 40.94
C ARG A 336 -126.33 -58.25 40.58
N LYS A 337 -125.82 -58.91 41.65
CA LYS A 337 -125.19 -60.26 41.74
C LYS A 337 -123.72 -60.46 41.27
N VAL A 338 -122.78 -60.35 42.21
CA VAL A 338 -122.00 -61.47 42.85
C VAL A 338 -122.01 -62.83 42.12
N PRO A 339 -120.90 -63.63 41.97
CA PRO A 339 -119.56 -63.56 42.60
C PRO A 339 -118.38 -63.54 41.56
N PRO A 340 -117.25 -64.31 41.63
CA PRO A 340 -115.98 -63.79 42.16
C PRO A 340 -114.70 -64.04 41.33
N GLY A 341 -113.59 -63.37 41.72
CA GLY A 341 -112.29 -64.05 41.86
C GLY A 341 -111.24 -63.97 40.74
N MET A 342 -110.41 -62.91 40.77
CA MET A 342 -108.96 -62.95 40.47
C MET A 342 -108.33 -61.72 41.18
N ALA A 343 -107.43 -61.80 42.16
CA ALA A 343 -106.25 -62.63 42.42
C ALA A 343 -104.94 -62.07 41.81
N SER A 344 -103.96 -61.87 42.71
CA SER A 344 -102.53 -61.61 42.48
C SER A 344 -102.14 -60.24 41.90
N ALA A 345 -101.54 -59.41 42.77
CA ALA A 345 -100.87 -58.16 42.42
C ALA A 345 -99.37 -58.36 42.12
N VAL A 346 -98.77 -57.31 41.57
CA VAL A 346 -97.31 -57.10 41.48
C VAL A 346 -96.73 -56.83 42.87
N GLU A 347 -95.48 -57.23 43.14
CA GLU A 347 -94.38 -56.36 43.65
C GLU A 347 -93.14 -57.15 44.16
N ASN A 348 -91.94 -56.67 43.79
CA ASN A 348 -90.56 -56.90 44.34
C ASN A 348 -89.50 -56.87 43.21
N THR A 349 -88.25 -56.40 43.35
CA THR A 349 -87.61 -55.32 44.16
C THR A 349 -86.22 -55.00 43.52
N TYR A 350 -85.46 -54.03 44.07
CA TYR A 350 -84.03 -53.73 43.83
C TYR A 350 -83.08 -54.97 43.94
N PRO A 351 -81.82 -55.01 43.39
CA PRO A 351 -80.76 -54.02 43.66
C PRO A 351 -79.61 -53.82 42.59
N ASN A 352 -78.53 -53.14 43.03
CA ASN A 352 -77.28 -52.75 42.36
C ASN A 352 -76.45 -53.88 41.70
N ALA A 353 -75.58 -53.54 40.72
CA ALA A 353 -74.10 -53.40 40.88
C ALA A 353 -73.31 -53.35 39.53
N ASN A 354 -72.27 -52.49 39.49
CA ASN A 354 -71.05 -52.52 38.61
C ASN A 354 -71.26 -52.55 37.05
N ASP A 355 -70.28 -52.34 36.15
CA ASP A 355 -68.81 -52.15 36.28
C ASP A 355 -68.17 -51.36 35.10
N ASN A 356 -66.92 -50.90 35.27
CA ASN A 356 -65.86 -50.55 34.29
C ASN A 356 -66.06 -49.55 33.12
N GLY A 357 -64.98 -48.80 32.81
CA GLY A 357 -64.80 -47.97 31.60
C GLY A 357 -63.68 -46.92 31.74
N GLU A 358 -62.45 -47.25 31.31
CA GLU A 358 -61.22 -46.44 31.45
C GLU A 358 -61.12 -45.26 30.46
N GLY A 359 -60.26 -44.25 30.72
CA GLY A 359 -59.86 -43.25 29.71
C GLY A 359 -59.24 -41.93 30.20
N ASP A 360 -57.91 -41.85 30.20
CA ASP A 360 -57.05 -40.65 30.36
C ASP A 360 -57.17 -39.65 29.16
N GLU A 361 -56.67 -38.41 29.15
CA GLU A 361 -55.98 -37.57 30.18
C GLU A 361 -56.08 -36.05 29.87
N SER A 362 -55.80 -35.24 30.92
CA SER A 362 -55.07 -33.94 30.99
C SER A 362 -55.31 -32.74 30.04
N ASP A 363 -55.04 -31.55 30.59
CA ASP A 363 -55.15 -30.18 30.03
C ASP A 363 -54.15 -29.26 30.82
N TYR A 364 -54.12 -27.95 30.53
CA TYR A 364 -53.43 -26.84 31.22
C TYR A 364 -52.00 -26.42 30.81
N SER A 365 -51.98 -25.29 30.08
CA SER A 365 -51.26 -24.01 30.30
C SER A 365 -50.26 -23.80 31.47
N GLU A 366 -49.26 -22.94 31.18
CA GLU A 366 -48.60 -21.95 32.09
C GLU A 366 -47.69 -22.54 33.21
N GLU A 367 -46.75 -21.80 33.84
CA GLU A 367 -46.45 -20.35 33.89
C GLU A 367 -44.91 -20.07 33.97
N GLU A 368 -44.50 -18.84 34.33
CA GLU A 368 -43.10 -18.35 34.41
C GLU A 368 -42.40 -18.65 35.76
N GLY A 369 -41.13 -18.23 35.95
CA GLY A 369 -40.43 -18.36 37.23
C GLY A 369 -39.08 -17.65 37.36
N GLU A 370 -38.93 -16.88 38.44
CA GLU A 370 -37.71 -16.19 38.92
C GLU A 370 -37.18 -16.94 40.18
N ASP A 371 -36.13 -16.58 40.94
CA ASP A 371 -35.47 -15.29 41.23
C ASP A 371 -34.00 -15.52 41.73
N ASP A 372 -33.34 -14.45 42.15
CA ASP A 372 -31.96 -14.30 42.64
C ASP A 372 -31.46 -15.20 43.82
N GLY A 373 -30.12 -15.20 44.05
CA GLY A 373 -29.50 -15.85 45.23
C GLY A 373 -27.96 -15.76 45.38
N GLU A 374 -27.50 -14.66 45.99
CA GLU A 374 -26.27 -14.35 46.79
C GLU A 374 -25.48 -15.51 47.49
N LEU A 375 -24.24 -15.40 48.05
CA LEU A 375 -23.34 -14.27 48.44
C LEU A 375 -21.87 -14.76 48.73
N SER A 376 -20.90 -13.82 48.86
CA SER A 376 -19.55 -13.89 49.53
C SER A 376 -18.48 -14.89 49.02
N GLU A 377 -17.17 -14.62 48.85
CA GLU A 377 -16.17 -13.66 49.42
C GLU A 377 -15.27 -14.25 50.54
N PHE A 378 -13.94 -14.30 50.34
CA PHE A 378 -12.86 -14.29 51.36
C PHE A 378 -11.45 -14.20 50.71
N ASP A 379 -10.54 -13.41 51.31
CA ASP A 379 -9.11 -13.26 50.97
C ASP A 379 -8.18 -14.04 51.95
N ASP A 380 -6.88 -14.21 51.64
CA ASP A 380 -5.72 -13.74 52.45
C ASP A 380 -4.32 -14.24 51.96
N ASP A 381 -3.25 -13.59 52.48
CA ASP A 381 -1.78 -13.72 52.21
C ASP A 381 -1.09 -14.96 52.92
N ASP A 382 0.24 -15.21 53.07
CA ASP A 382 1.49 -14.39 53.12
C ASP A 382 2.84 -15.22 52.94
N THR A 383 3.99 -14.74 53.45
CA THR A 383 5.44 -15.03 53.15
C THR A 383 6.27 -15.74 54.29
N GLU A 384 7.59 -16.08 54.24
CA GLU A 384 8.73 -15.89 53.29
C GLU A 384 9.43 -17.23 52.85
N ASP A 385 10.68 -17.71 53.08
CA ASP A 385 11.97 -17.37 53.77
C ASP A 385 13.15 -18.19 53.08
N GLU A 386 14.44 -18.05 53.46
CA GLU A 386 15.63 -18.70 52.81
C GLU A 386 16.41 -19.85 53.58
N PRO A 387 17.66 -19.69 54.12
CA PRO A 387 18.85 -20.51 53.77
C PRO A 387 19.54 -21.23 54.98
N PRO A 388 20.80 -21.80 54.97
CA PRO A 388 21.90 -21.97 53.96
C PRO A 388 22.36 -23.47 53.83
N SER A 389 23.61 -23.97 53.66
CA SER A 389 25.05 -23.57 53.56
C SER A 389 25.85 -24.73 52.86
N ASN A 390 26.92 -24.59 52.05
CA ASN A 390 28.32 -24.06 52.10
C ASN A 390 29.41 -25.18 52.16
N ASP A 391 30.69 -24.80 51.91
CA ASP A 391 31.97 -25.57 51.96
C ASP A 391 32.29 -26.50 50.76
N GLN A 392 33.55 -26.61 50.25
CA GLN A 392 34.82 -25.89 50.53
C GLN A 392 35.83 -26.09 49.36
N GLY A 393 36.84 -25.20 49.19
CA GLY A 393 38.08 -25.54 48.44
C GLY A 393 38.68 -24.50 47.46
N ALA A 394 39.86 -23.95 47.80
CA ALA A 394 40.80 -23.18 46.95
C ALA A 394 42.22 -23.82 47.08
N PRO A 395 43.37 -23.38 46.47
CA PRO A 395 43.64 -22.09 45.80
C PRO A 395 44.57 -22.05 44.53
N LEU A 396 44.50 -20.91 43.83
CA LEU A 396 45.55 -19.97 43.31
C LEU A 396 47.08 -20.28 43.49
N PRO A 397 48.03 -19.47 42.91
CA PRO A 397 48.29 -18.99 41.53
C PRO A 397 49.83 -19.10 41.21
N PRO A 398 50.63 -18.08 40.78
CA PRO A 398 50.57 -17.06 39.70
C PRO A 398 51.82 -17.03 38.76
N GLU A 399 51.82 -16.16 37.73
CA GLU A 399 52.86 -15.13 37.40
C GLU A 399 52.33 -14.30 36.19
N LYS A 400 52.22 -12.95 36.21
CA LYS A 400 53.23 -11.85 36.25
C LYS A 400 54.12 -11.80 34.99
N ALA A 401 53.99 -10.82 34.09
CA ALA A 401 54.33 -9.38 34.18
C ALA A 401 55.84 -9.11 33.87
N SER A 402 56.26 -8.06 33.15
CA SER A 402 55.56 -6.96 32.42
C SER A 402 56.56 -6.11 31.60
N LEU A 403 56.07 -5.03 30.95
CA LEU A 403 56.81 -3.84 30.45
C LEU A 403 57.79 -4.02 29.26
N LEU A 404 57.60 -3.21 28.20
CA LEU A 404 58.52 -2.09 27.87
C LEU A 404 58.11 -1.27 26.62
N GLN A 405 58.28 0.05 26.74
CA GLN A 405 58.36 1.12 25.72
C GLN A 405 59.31 2.19 26.33
N PRO A 406 59.86 3.22 25.62
CA PRO A 406 59.38 3.81 24.35
C PRO A 406 60.45 4.33 23.34
N ARG A 407 59.97 4.85 22.18
CA ARG A 407 60.58 5.92 21.33
C ARG A 407 61.93 5.63 20.63
N PRO A 408 62.42 6.51 19.71
CA PRO A 408 61.70 7.22 18.65
C PRO A 408 62.35 7.08 17.25
N GLY A 409 61.63 7.39 16.17
CA GLY A 409 62.18 7.44 14.80
C GLY A 409 61.92 8.79 14.10
N PHE A 410 62.96 9.37 13.48
CA PHE A 410 62.92 10.64 12.71
C PHE A 410 63.22 10.36 11.20
N PRO A 411 63.14 11.35 10.27
CA PRO A 411 62.48 11.12 8.99
C PRO A 411 63.42 10.99 7.77
N SER A 412 62.84 10.78 6.59
CA SER A 412 63.51 10.65 5.29
C SER A 412 62.55 11.04 4.14
N PRO A 413 63.04 11.43 2.94
CA PRO A 413 62.78 12.79 2.47
C PRO A 413 61.69 12.99 1.39
N GLN A 414 61.49 14.26 1.02
CA GLN A 414 60.49 14.75 0.07
C GLN A 414 60.83 14.51 -1.42
N ASN A 415 59.77 14.63 -2.25
CA ASN A 415 59.75 15.04 -3.65
C ASN A 415 60.48 14.20 -4.72
N ARG A 416 59.66 13.54 -5.56
CA ARG A 416 59.75 13.74 -7.01
C ARG A 416 58.36 14.10 -7.57
N THR A 417 58.34 14.99 -8.56
CA THR A 417 57.14 15.57 -9.15
C THR A 417 56.44 14.59 -10.11
N ALA A 418 55.15 14.34 -9.88
CA ALA A 418 54.26 13.71 -10.85
C ALA A 418 53.41 14.77 -11.56
N SER A 419 53.42 14.78 -12.89
CA SER A 419 52.59 15.69 -13.70
C SER A 419 51.11 15.36 -13.51
N SER A 420 50.27 16.35 -13.23
CA SER A 420 48.83 16.18 -13.06
C SER A 420 48.16 15.68 -14.36
N PRO A 421 47.33 14.63 -14.31
CA PRO A 421 46.48 14.28 -15.45
C PRO A 421 45.46 15.39 -15.69
N LYS A 422 45.08 15.60 -16.95
CA LYS A 422 44.07 16.61 -17.31
C LYS A 422 42.74 16.28 -16.62
N THR A 423 42.26 17.19 -15.77
CA THR A 423 40.95 17.07 -15.11
C THR A 423 39.82 17.01 -16.15
N PRO A 424 38.76 16.20 -15.93
CA PRO A 424 37.57 16.25 -16.76
C PRO A 424 36.95 17.65 -16.78
N ALA A 425 36.39 18.09 -17.91
CA ALA A 425 35.81 19.43 -18.05
C ALA A 425 34.66 19.70 -17.04
N THR A 426 33.95 18.66 -16.62
CA THR A 426 32.94 18.71 -15.55
C THR A 426 33.55 19.02 -14.17
N MET A 427 34.73 18.48 -13.86
CA MET A 427 35.46 18.79 -12.62
C MET A 427 36.00 20.23 -12.62
N ASP A 428 36.47 20.73 -13.76
CA ASP A 428 36.88 22.14 -13.90
C ASP A 428 35.68 23.09 -13.69
N PHE A 429 34.50 22.77 -14.25
CA PHE A 429 33.28 23.54 -13.98
C PHE A 429 32.92 23.59 -12.48
N LEU A 430 32.88 22.42 -11.80
CA LEU A 430 32.58 22.36 -10.37
C LEU A 430 33.63 23.12 -9.53
N GLN A 431 34.91 23.03 -9.88
CA GLN A 431 35.99 23.77 -9.21
C GLN A 431 35.95 25.28 -9.48
N ARG A 432 35.41 25.73 -10.63
CA ARG A 432 35.15 27.16 -10.89
C ARG A 432 33.95 27.65 -10.06
N LEU A 433 32.87 26.86 -10.01
CA LEU A 433 31.68 27.18 -9.21
C LEU A 433 32.00 27.27 -7.71
N ALA A 434 32.77 26.32 -7.17
CA ALA A 434 33.22 26.32 -5.78
C ALA A 434 33.98 27.60 -5.43
N ARG A 435 34.97 27.99 -6.26
CA ARG A 435 35.75 29.22 -6.07
C ARG A 435 34.94 30.51 -6.23
N TYR A 436 33.87 30.49 -7.02
CA TYR A 436 32.98 31.66 -7.18
C TYR A 436 32.05 31.84 -5.97
N LEU A 437 31.55 30.73 -5.42
CA LEU A 437 30.69 30.71 -4.24
C LEU A 437 31.47 30.94 -2.95
N ASP A 438 32.68 30.37 -2.81
CA ASP A 438 33.53 30.53 -1.63
C ASP A 438 34.33 31.86 -1.60
N ARG A 439 33.65 32.98 -1.87
CA ARG A 439 34.24 34.32 -1.77
C ARG A 439 34.00 34.90 -0.37
N PRO A 440 34.97 35.64 0.21
CA PRO A 440 34.76 36.33 1.47
C PRO A 440 33.56 37.27 1.38
N LEU A 441 32.78 37.33 2.47
CA LEU A 441 31.54 38.13 2.57
C LEU A 441 30.42 37.74 1.56
N PHE A 442 30.41 36.52 1.00
CA PHE A 442 29.22 36.02 0.31
C PHE A 442 28.01 36.02 1.27
N PRO A 443 26.84 36.58 0.90
CA PRO A 443 25.75 36.86 1.82
C PRO A 443 24.86 35.63 2.12
N TRP A 444 25.45 34.47 2.41
CA TRP A 444 24.78 33.17 2.56
C TRP A 444 23.54 33.22 3.47
N LYS A 445 23.69 33.74 4.69
CA LYS A 445 22.62 33.87 5.68
C LYS A 445 21.43 34.68 5.13
N ARG A 446 21.67 35.76 4.37
CA ARG A 446 20.61 36.56 3.73
C ARG A 446 19.97 35.84 2.52
N LEU A 447 20.77 35.12 1.74
CA LEU A 447 20.31 34.39 0.56
C LEU A 447 19.40 33.20 0.96
N ILE A 448 19.80 32.41 1.95
CA ILE A 448 19.01 31.29 2.46
C ILE A 448 17.70 31.78 3.10
N MET A 449 17.75 32.80 3.98
CA MET A 449 16.52 33.40 4.53
C MET A 449 15.62 33.99 3.43
N GLY A 450 16.19 34.61 2.40
CA GLY A 450 15.45 35.16 1.26
C GLY A 450 14.77 34.09 0.41
N PHE A 451 15.42 32.95 0.18
CA PHE A 451 14.84 31.80 -0.50
C PHE A 451 13.72 31.16 0.32
N SER A 452 13.95 30.93 1.61
CA SER A 452 12.96 30.38 2.55
C SER A 452 11.69 31.25 2.62
N VAL A 453 11.84 32.56 2.85
CA VAL A 453 10.71 33.51 2.86
C VAL A 453 10.04 33.60 1.49
N GLY A 454 10.82 33.59 0.39
CA GLY A 454 10.28 33.59 -0.97
C GLY A 454 9.43 32.35 -1.28
N GLN A 455 9.88 31.17 -0.85
CA GLN A 455 9.13 29.92 -0.98
C GLN A 455 7.85 29.95 -0.12
N TYR A 456 7.94 30.38 1.14
CA TYR A 456 6.77 30.51 2.01
C TYR A 456 5.71 31.46 1.43
N LEU A 457 6.12 32.62 0.92
CA LEU A 457 5.22 33.58 0.28
C LEU A 457 4.59 33.02 -1.01
N PHE A 458 5.34 32.23 -1.78
CA PHE A 458 4.84 31.56 -2.99
C PHE A 458 3.81 30.46 -2.66
N GLU A 459 4.12 29.53 -1.75
CA GLU A 459 3.16 28.48 -1.35
C GLU A 459 1.94 29.07 -0.61
N THR A 460 2.10 30.17 0.13
CA THR A 460 1.00 30.95 0.71
C THR A 460 0.13 31.60 -0.38
N PHE A 461 0.72 32.20 -1.42
CA PHE A 461 -0.01 32.76 -2.56
C PHE A 461 -0.84 31.69 -3.28
N LEU A 462 -0.26 30.51 -3.56
CA LEU A 462 -1.00 29.37 -4.12
C LEU A 462 -2.16 28.94 -3.21
N THR A 463 -1.92 28.85 -1.89
CA THR A 463 -2.94 28.46 -0.91
C THR A 463 -4.06 29.49 -0.79
N VAL A 464 -3.76 30.79 -0.92
CA VAL A 464 -4.77 31.87 -0.96
C VAL A 464 -5.60 31.81 -2.25
N ARG A 465 -5.01 31.49 -3.40
CA ARG A 465 -5.75 31.22 -4.66
C ARG A 465 -6.70 30.04 -4.49
N GLN A 466 -6.22 28.94 -3.92
CA GLN A 466 -7.03 27.77 -3.62
C GLN A 466 -8.17 28.11 -2.63
N TYR A 467 -7.89 28.88 -1.58
CA TYR A 467 -8.90 29.36 -0.63
C TYR A 467 -9.96 30.24 -1.29
N GLY A 468 -9.63 30.95 -2.38
CA GLY A 468 -10.59 31.64 -3.24
C GLY A 468 -11.53 30.68 -3.98
N VAL A 469 -11.02 29.57 -4.51
CA VAL A 469 -11.84 28.50 -5.11
C VAL A 469 -12.69 27.80 -4.05
N LEU A 470 -12.14 27.56 -2.85
CA LEU A 470 -12.83 26.94 -1.73
C LEU A 470 -13.95 27.79 -1.08
N LYS A 471 -14.25 28.98 -1.65
CA LYS A 471 -15.42 29.81 -1.30
C LYS A 471 -16.61 29.62 -2.25
N LYS A 472 -16.47 28.84 -3.33
CA LYS A 472 -17.60 28.51 -4.21
C LYS A 472 -18.66 27.70 -3.44
N THR A 473 -19.92 28.04 -3.64
CA THR A 473 -21.08 27.44 -2.93
C THR A 473 -21.82 26.39 -3.74
N LYS A 474 -21.32 25.99 -4.91
CA LYS A 474 -21.93 24.96 -5.76
C LYS A 474 -20.88 23.99 -6.32
N PRO A 475 -21.16 22.68 -6.42
CA PRO A 475 -20.27 21.72 -7.04
C PRO A 475 -20.03 22.02 -8.53
N PRO A 476 -18.87 21.60 -9.09
CA PRO A 476 -18.65 21.61 -10.54
C PRO A 476 -19.74 20.83 -11.27
N VAL A 477 -20.11 21.28 -12.48
CA VAL A 477 -21.20 20.67 -13.29
C VAL A 477 -20.98 19.17 -13.56
N VAL A 478 -19.72 18.71 -13.60
CA VAL A 478 -19.36 17.29 -13.78
C VAL A 478 -19.68 16.44 -12.54
N LEU A 479 -19.72 17.05 -11.35
CA LEU A 479 -19.94 16.37 -10.06
C LEU A 479 -21.33 16.67 -9.47
N SER A 480 -22.10 17.61 -10.03
CA SER A 480 -23.36 18.09 -9.45
C SER A 480 -24.52 17.09 -9.49
N LYS A 481 -24.34 15.92 -10.13
CA LYS A 481 -25.24 14.75 -10.03
C LYS A 481 -24.81 13.73 -8.97
N GLU A 482 -23.50 13.63 -8.70
CA GLU A 482 -22.91 12.57 -7.86
C GLU A 482 -22.61 13.01 -6.43
N VAL A 483 -22.48 14.32 -6.19
CA VAL A 483 -22.10 14.90 -4.90
C VAL A 483 -23.23 15.78 -4.38
N SER A 484 -23.83 15.40 -3.24
CA SER A 484 -24.86 16.21 -2.59
C SER A 484 -24.31 17.56 -2.13
N GLN A 485 -25.19 18.57 -2.07
CA GLN A 485 -24.80 19.92 -1.65
C GLN A 485 -24.19 19.92 -0.23
N GLU A 486 -24.71 19.09 0.68
CA GLU A 486 -24.19 18.95 2.05
C GLU A 486 -22.77 18.36 2.08
N VAL A 487 -22.51 17.29 1.31
CA VAL A 487 -21.17 16.69 1.18
C VAL A 487 -20.19 17.69 0.54
N PHE A 488 -20.65 18.45 -0.46
CA PHE A 488 -19.86 19.52 -1.04
C PHE A 488 -19.53 20.60 -0.01
N ASP A 489 -20.49 21.14 0.74
CA ASP A 489 -20.24 22.18 1.73
C ASP A 489 -19.38 21.70 2.91
N LYS A 490 -19.52 20.43 3.33
CA LYS A 490 -18.60 19.75 4.27
C LYS A 490 -17.18 19.67 3.73
N SER A 491 -16.99 19.23 2.47
CA SER A 491 -15.68 19.20 1.79
C SER A 491 -15.06 20.59 1.66
N GLN A 492 -15.86 21.59 1.30
CA GLN A 492 -15.39 22.97 1.23
C GLN A 492 -15.00 23.53 2.60
N ALA A 493 -15.76 23.22 3.66
CA ALA A 493 -15.40 23.58 5.04
C ALA A 493 -14.09 22.91 5.50
N TYR A 494 -13.88 21.63 5.17
CA TYR A 494 -12.66 20.89 5.45
C TYR A 494 -11.45 21.47 4.71
N GLY A 495 -11.57 21.68 3.40
CA GLY A 495 -10.52 22.32 2.58
C GLY A 495 -10.15 23.71 3.09
N ARG A 496 -11.14 24.54 3.47
CA ARG A 496 -10.91 25.85 4.08
C ARG A 496 -10.17 25.74 5.41
N ALA A 497 -10.51 24.79 6.27
CA ALA A 497 -9.83 24.57 7.54
C ALA A 497 -8.36 24.14 7.34
N LYS A 498 -8.09 23.20 6.42
CA LYS A 498 -6.72 22.78 6.07
C LYS A 498 -5.89 23.92 5.48
N ALA A 499 -6.47 24.73 4.61
CA ALA A 499 -5.79 25.90 4.05
C ALA A 499 -5.49 26.98 5.11
N GLN A 500 -6.40 27.24 6.05
CA GLN A 500 -6.18 28.16 7.17
C GLN A 500 -5.07 27.65 8.11
N PHE A 501 -5.14 26.37 8.50
CA PHE A 501 -4.12 25.73 9.33
C PHE A 501 -2.74 25.77 8.66
N GLY A 502 -2.63 25.38 7.38
CA GLY A 502 -1.37 25.36 6.65
C GLY A 502 -0.71 26.75 6.51
N ILE A 503 -1.49 27.82 6.38
CA ILE A 503 -0.93 29.20 6.37
C ILE A 503 -0.38 29.58 7.75
N ILE A 504 -1.07 29.22 8.84
CA ILE A 504 -0.67 29.52 10.23
C ILE A 504 0.55 28.68 10.65
N ASP A 505 0.52 27.37 10.36
CA ASP A 505 1.61 26.44 10.65
C ASP A 505 2.86 26.73 9.80
N GLY A 506 2.67 27.10 8.53
CA GLY A 506 3.74 27.62 7.68
C GLY A 506 4.35 28.92 8.22
N LEU A 507 3.52 29.86 8.70
CA LEU A 507 4.00 31.09 9.32
C LEU A 507 4.79 30.81 10.61
N TRP A 508 4.28 29.91 11.45
CA TRP A 508 4.94 29.48 12.70
C TRP A 508 6.30 28.81 12.40
N SER A 509 6.33 27.89 11.45
CA SER A 509 7.55 27.24 10.95
C SER A 509 8.54 28.25 10.36
N GLN A 510 8.06 29.27 9.64
CA GLN A 510 8.90 30.34 9.10
C GLN A 510 9.48 31.24 10.19
N ILE A 511 8.71 31.55 11.24
CA ILE A 511 9.20 32.27 12.43
C ILE A 511 10.25 31.44 13.17
N GLN A 512 10.02 30.13 13.35
CA GLN A 512 11.00 29.21 13.94
C GLN A 512 12.30 29.18 13.12
N ASN A 513 12.23 28.98 11.80
CA ASN A 513 13.40 28.95 10.91
C ASN A 513 14.18 30.27 10.97
N LEU A 514 13.49 31.41 10.84
CA LEU A 514 14.13 32.74 10.91
C LEU A 514 14.77 32.98 12.28
N ALA A 515 14.15 32.57 13.39
CA ALA A 515 14.75 32.68 14.72
C ALA A 515 15.97 31.75 14.88
N PHE A 516 15.87 30.50 14.41
CA PHE A 516 16.93 29.48 14.47
C PHE A 516 18.18 29.92 13.71
N ILE A 517 18.00 30.53 12.54
CA ILE A 517 19.07 31.17 11.75
C ILE A 517 19.54 32.46 12.42
N HIS A 518 18.64 33.38 12.80
CA HIS A 518 19.01 34.70 13.33
C HIS A 518 19.86 34.59 14.60
N PHE A 519 19.43 33.76 15.57
CA PHE A 519 20.12 33.56 16.84
C PHE A 519 21.28 32.56 16.77
N ASP A 520 21.67 32.08 15.59
CA ASP A 520 22.76 31.12 15.37
C ASP A 520 22.64 29.89 16.30
N VAL A 521 21.51 29.20 16.21
CA VAL A 521 21.22 28.05 17.10
C VAL A 521 22.04 26.82 16.70
N LEU A 522 22.38 26.63 15.42
CA LEU A 522 23.25 25.54 14.94
C LEU A 522 24.59 25.43 15.70
N PRO A 523 25.47 26.45 15.75
CA PRO A 523 26.75 26.35 16.47
C PRO A 523 26.58 26.23 17.98
N LYS A 524 25.52 26.82 18.56
CA LYS A 524 25.20 26.66 19.99
C LYS A 524 24.82 25.22 20.33
N LEU A 525 23.97 24.61 19.49
CA LEU A 525 23.56 23.21 19.64
C LEU A 525 24.73 22.25 19.36
N TRP A 526 25.61 22.57 18.41
CA TRP A 526 26.86 21.84 18.17
C TRP A 526 27.76 21.86 19.41
N SER A 527 28.03 23.03 19.99
CA SER A 527 28.83 23.13 21.23
C SER A 527 28.19 22.34 22.37
N TRP A 528 26.88 22.50 22.59
CA TRP A 528 26.17 21.84 23.68
C TRP A 528 26.17 20.31 23.57
N THR A 529 25.97 19.74 22.37
CA THR A 529 26.07 18.29 22.19
C THR A 529 27.51 17.76 22.27
N GLY A 530 28.51 18.60 21.96
CA GLY A 530 29.93 18.29 22.18
C GLY A 530 30.26 18.23 23.66
N ASP A 531 29.86 19.26 24.42
CA ASP A 531 29.98 19.31 25.89
C ASP A 531 29.28 18.12 26.56
N LEU A 532 28.10 17.73 26.07
CA LEU A 532 27.35 16.57 26.57
C LEU A 532 28.12 15.26 26.30
N LEU A 533 28.63 15.09 25.08
CA LEU A 533 29.39 13.91 24.67
C LEU A 533 30.67 13.76 25.51
N LEU A 534 31.42 14.84 25.72
CA LEU A 534 32.65 14.86 26.53
C LEU A 534 32.42 14.59 28.02
N ARG A 535 31.20 14.78 28.54
CA ARG A 535 30.85 14.53 29.95
C ARG A 535 30.32 13.14 30.22
N PHE A 536 29.63 12.52 29.24
CA PHE A 536 28.85 11.30 29.46
C PHE A 536 29.24 10.12 28.56
N ALA A 537 29.99 10.31 27.47
CA ALA A 537 30.40 9.23 26.58
C ALA A 537 31.85 8.78 26.86
N PRO A 538 32.14 7.47 26.94
CA PRO A 538 33.51 6.97 27.05
C PRO A 538 34.43 7.41 25.89
N ASP A 539 35.71 7.64 26.17
CA ASP A 539 36.74 8.22 25.28
C ASP A 539 36.72 7.73 23.82
N ARG A 540 36.39 6.45 23.60
CA ARG A 540 36.24 5.84 22.26
C ARG A 540 35.19 6.51 21.37
N PHE A 541 34.34 7.38 21.91
CA PHE A 541 33.30 8.11 21.20
C PHE A 541 33.61 9.62 21.03
N THR A 542 34.84 10.07 21.21
CA THR A 542 35.23 11.50 21.14
C THR A 542 35.46 12.07 19.72
N GLY A 543 35.08 11.35 18.66
CA GLY A 543 35.32 11.76 17.26
C GLY A 543 34.14 12.47 16.58
N GLU A 544 34.43 13.21 15.50
CA GLU A 544 33.45 13.97 14.68
C GLU A 544 32.17 13.19 14.35
N ILE A 545 32.29 11.89 14.05
CA ILE A 545 31.15 11.03 13.71
C ILE A 545 30.19 10.87 14.91
N SER A 546 30.72 10.61 16.10
CA SER A 546 29.93 10.45 17.32
C SER A 546 29.27 11.76 17.75
N HIS A 547 29.99 12.88 17.62
CA HIS A 547 29.45 14.22 17.84
C HIS A 547 28.38 14.57 16.82
N SER A 548 28.59 14.28 15.54
CA SER A 548 27.59 14.45 14.48
C SER A 548 26.32 13.62 14.73
N ILE A 549 26.46 12.39 15.24
CA ILE A 549 25.33 11.54 15.63
C ILE A 549 24.59 12.16 16.82
N ALA A 550 25.29 12.53 17.90
CA ALA A 550 24.67 13.17 19.06
C ALA A 550 23.93 14.46 18.67
N PHE A 551 24.57 15.31 17.87
CA PHE A 551 23.99 16.51 17.29
C PHE A 551 22.71 16.23 16.50
N VAL A 552 22.74 15.31 15.53
CA VAL A 552 21.55 14.99 14.72
C VAL A 552 20.42 14.40 15.56
N LEU A 553 20.72 13.49 16.49
CA LEU A 553 19.69 12.91 17.36
C LEU A 553 19.04 13.96 18.27
N THR A 554 19.83 14.87 18.85
CA THR A 554 19.29 16.00 19.62
C THR A 554 18.47 16.96 18.75
N PHE A 555 18.97 17.32 17.57
CA PHE A 555 18.28 18.21 16.64
C PHE A 555 16.93 17.64 16.20
N LEU A 556 16.85 16.33 15.91
CA LEU A 556 15.60 15.64 15.62
C LEU A 556 14.61 15.68 16.79
N VAL A 557 15.07 15.45 18.03
CA VAL A 557 14.21 15.57 19.24
C VAL A 557 13.69 17.00 19.41
N ILE A 558 14.54 18.02 19.26
CA ILE A 558 14.14 19.43 19.39
C ILE A 558 13.07 19.76 18.34
N ASN A 559 13.28 19.38 17.07
CA ASN A 559 12.30 19.62 16.01
C ASN A 559 10.99 18.86 16.26
N GLN A 560 11.05 17.62 16.75
CA GLN A 560 9.87 16.82 17.10
C GLN A 560 9.06 17.45 18.25
N ILE A 561 9.70 18.12 19.21
CA ILE A 561 9.03 18.91 20.26
C ILE A 561 8.43 20.20 19.68
N LEU A 562 9.17 20.92 18.84
CA LEU A 562 8.72 22.19 18.22
C LEU A 562 7.54 22.03 17.26
N SER A 563 7.40 20.88 16.61
CA SER A 563 6.27 20.52 15.75
C SER A 563 5.11 19.83 16.48
N LEU A 564 5.29 19.44 17.76
CA LEU A 564 4.27 18.72 18.52
C LEU A 564 2.94 19.51 18.67
N PRO A 565 2.93 20.84 18.91
CA PRO A 565 1.68 21.60 19.00
C PRO A 565 0.87 21.56 17.69
N SER A 566 1.54 21.71 16.54
CA SER A 566 0.92 21.64 15.22
C SER A 566 0.37 20.23 14.93
N SER A 567 1.12 19.19 15.28
CA SER A 567 0.70 17.79 15.11
C SER A 567 -0.52 17.43 15.98
N ILE A 568 -0.53 17.90 17.24
CA ILE A 568 -1.69 17.76 18.14
C ILE A 568 -2.90 18.52 17.60
N TYR A 569 -2.74 19.77 17.16
CA TYR A 569 -3.84 20.55 16.60
C TYR A 569 -4.41 19.91 15.33
N ASN A 570 -3.56 19.48 14.40
CA ASN A 570 -4.01 18.79 13.20
C ASN A 570 -4.81 17.53 13.55
N THR A 571 -4.27 16.67 14.43
CA THR A 571 -4.90 15.38 14.77
C THR A 571 -6.18 15.53 15.58
N PHE A 572 -6.12 16.23 16.72
CA PHE A 572 -7.19 16.26 17.73
C PHE A 572 -8.12 17.48 17.66
N VAL A 573 -7.87 18.44 16.76
CA VAL A 573 -8.76 19.60 16.54
C VAL A 573 -9.21 19.70 15.09
N LEU A 574 -8.32 19.53 14.12
CA LEU A 574 -8.68 19.61 12.70
C LEU A 574 -9.34 18.31 12.21
N GLU A 575 -8.62 17.19 12.21
CA GLU A 575 -9.14 15.92 11.68
C GLU A 575 -10.28 15.35 12.55
N GLU A 576 -10.23 15.58 13.87
CA GLU A 576 -11.33 15.25 14.79
C GLU A 576 -12.64 15.98 14.43
N LYS A 577 -12.58 17.29 14.15
CA LYS A 577 -13.75 18.12 13.80
C LYS A 577 -14.51 17.64 12.57
N PHE A 578 -13.84 16.93 11.66
CA PHE A 578 -14.47 16.35 10.46
C PHE A 578 -14.63 14.82 10.55
N GLY A 579 -14.43 14.23 11.75
CA GLY A 579 -14.63 12.81 12.02
C GLY A 579 -13.55 11.89 11.45
N PHE A 580 -12.46 12.43 10.90
CA PHE A 580 -11.38 11.67 10.28
C PHE A 580 -10.46 11.01 11.31
N ASN A 581 -10.17 11.68 12.42
CA ASN A 581 -9.32 11.10 13.46
C ASN A 581 -9.98 9.85 14.07
N LYS A 582 -9.16 8.83 14.33
CA LYS A 582 -9.51 7.62 15.09
C LYS A 582 -8.44 7.25 16.12
N GLN A 583 -7.36 8.04 16.22
CA GLN A 583 -6.29 7.82 17.18
C GLN A 583 -6.69 8.33 18.56
N THR A 584 -6.48 7.50 19.58
CA THR A 584 -6.49 7.97 20.98
C THR A 584 -5.18 8.70 21.31
N PRO A 585 -5.16 9.62 22.29
CA PRO A 585 -3.92 10.25 22.75
C PRO A 585 -2.84 9.24 23.17
N LYS A 586 -3.24 8.10 23.76
CA LYS A 586 -2.34 6.99 24.11
C LYS A 586 -1.69 6.38 22.86
N LEU A 587 -2.45 6.14 21.79
CA LEU A 587 -1.90 5.61 20.53
C LEU A 587 -0.95 6.61 19.88
N PHE A 588 -1.35 7.88 19.78
CA PHE A 588 -0.54 8.97 19.21
C PHE A 588 0.82 9.12 19.90
N VAL A 589 0.85 9.17 21.23
CA VAL A 589 2.11 9.24 22.00
C VAL A 589 2.93 7.95 21.87
N THR A 590 2.29 6.77 21.88
CA THR A 590 2.97 5.48 21.68
C THR A 590 3.66 5.43 20.31
N ASP A 591 3.02 5.95 19.27
CA ASP A 591 3.56 6.01 17.91
C ASP A 591 4.74 6.97 17.78
N ILE A 592 4.68 8.15 18.40
CA ILE A 592 5.82 9.08 18.47
C ILE A 592 7.01 8.41 19.14
N ILE A 593 6.80 7.72 20.27
CA ILE A 593 7.86 6.99 20.98
C ILE A 593 8.44 5.85 20.13
N LYS A 594 7.59 5.05 19.46
CA LYS A 594 8.04 3.99 18.53
C LYS A 594 8.85 4.54 17.35
N SER A 595 8.39 5.62 16.74
CA SER A 595 9.06 6.29 15.62
C SER A 595 10.42 6.87 16.05
N GLN A 596 10.48 7.49 17.23
CA GLN A 596 11.70 8.04 17.79
C GLN A 596 12.71 6.93 18.14
N LEU A 597 12.26 5.82 18.76
CA LEU A 597 13.08 4.66 19.08
C LEU A 597 13.67 4.03 17.80
N LEU A 598 12.83 3.83 16.78
CA LEU A 598 13.27 3.30 15.48
C LEU A 598 14.29 4.22 14.82
N THR A 599 14.07 5.54 14.89
CA THR A 599 15.00 6.56 14.39
C THR A 599 16.33 6.50 15.14
N PHE A 600 16.31 6.34 16.46
CA PHE A 600 17.52 6.18 17.29
C PHE A 600 18.27 4.86 17.03
N VAL A 601 17.61 3.81 16.55
CA VAL A 601 18.27 2.55 16.14
C VAL A 601 18.85 2.65 14.72
N LEU A 602 18.10 3.23 13.77
CA LEU A 602 18.50 3.24 12.35
C LEU A 602 19.40 4.42 11.95
N ALA A 603 19.16 5.63 12.46
CA ALA A 603 19.89 6.81 12.01
C ALA A 603 21.39 6.77 12.38
N PRO A 604 21.83 6.35 13.59
CA PRO A 604 23.26 6.31 13.92
C PRO A 604 24.14 5.44 13.02
N PRO A 605 23.82 4.17 12.69
CA PRO A 605 24.66 3.38 11.77
C PRO A 605 24.61 3.92 10.33
N ILE A 606 23.48 4.46 9.88
CA ILE A 606 23.35 5.11 8.56
C ILE A 606 24.25 6.34 8.48
N LEU A 607 24.19 7.23 9.48
CA LEU A 607 24.96 8.46 9.55
C LEU A 607 26.46 8.19 9.77
N ALA A 608 26.80 7.17 10.57
CA ALA A 608 28.18 6.70 10.68
C ALA A 608 28.73 6.22 9.34
N GLY A 609 27.95 5.44 8.58
CA GLY A 609 28.31 5.01 7.22
C GLY A 609 28.51 6.19 6.27
N PHE A 610 27.53 7.09 6.21
CA PHE A 610 27.54 8.33 5.41
C PHE A 610 28.82 9.16 5.66
N LEU A 611 29.08 9.52 6.91
CA LEU A 611 30.22 10.34 7.29
C LEU A 611 31.55 9.61 7.06
N LYS A 612 31.62 8.30 7.37
CA LYS A 612 32.85 7.52 7.19
C LYS A 612 33.22 7.31 5.73
N ILE A 613 32.24 7.19 4.84
CA ILE A 613 32.49 7.18 3.39
C ILE A 613 33.15 8.48 2.96
N ILE A 614 32.58 9.63 3.34
CA ILE A 614 33.10 10.96 2.97
C ILE A 614 34.54 11.15 3.50
N GLN A 615 34.76 10.93 4.80
CA GLN A 615 36.09 11.02 5.43
C GLN A 615 37.14 10.10 4.76
N LYS A 616 36.74 8.92 4.27
CA LYS A 616 37.68 7.92 3.72
C LYS A 616 37.97 8.09 2.23
N THR A 617 37.05 8.71 1.46
CA THR A 617 37.11 8.71 -0.02
C THR A 617 37.41 10.07 -0.64
N GLY A 618 37.40 11.16 0.15
CA GLY A 618 37.80 12.50 -0.30
C GLY A 618 37.07 12.93 -1.57
N ASN A 619 37.79 13.47 -2.56
CA ASN A 619 37.20 14.04 -3.79
C ASN A 619 36.41 13.06 -4.68
N GLN A 620 36.29 11.77 -4.33
CA GLN A 620 35.43 10.79 -5.02
C GLN A 620 34.19 10.39 -4.21
N PHE A 621 33.93 11.02 -3.05
CA PHE A 621 32.88 10.58 -2.12
C PHE A 621 31.50 10.46 -2.75
N PHE A 622 31.14 11.36 -3.67
CA PHE A 622 29.79 11.45 -4.23
C PHE A 622 29.33 10.13 -4.88
N PHE A 623 30.24 9.40 -5.54
CA PHE A 623 29.92 8.12 -6.16
C PHE A 623 29.71 7.00 -5.13
N TYR A 624 30.61 6.90 -4.13
CA TYR A 624 30.49 5.89 -3.07
C TYR A 624 29.30 6.16 -2.15
N LEU A 625 29.01 7.43 -1.88
CA LEU A 625 27.89 7.89 -1.07
C LEU A 625 26.55 7.65 -1.79
N TRP A 626 26.51 7.92 -3.11
CA TRP A 626 25.40 7.53 -3.97
C TRP A 626 25.17 6.01 -3.96
N ALA A 627 26.21 5.21 -4.18
CA ALA A 627 26.09 3.75 -4.19
C ALA A 627 25.63 3.18 -2.84
N PHE A 628 26.12 3.74 -1.72
CA PHE A 628 25.67 3.40 -0.37
C PHE A 628 24.20 3.77 -0.15
N ALA A 629 23.80 5.00 -0.50
CA ALA A 629 22.42 5.46 -0.33
C ALA A 629 21.44 4.72 -1.26
N ALA A 630 21.84 4.37 -2.49
CA ALA A 630 21.07 3.54 -3.41
C ALA A 630 20.83 2.13 -2.84
N GLY A 631 21.89 1.50 -2.31
CA GLY A 631 21.80 0.19 -1.65
C GLY A 631 20.92 0.24 -0.41
N LEU A 632 21.07 1.27 0.43
CA LEU A 632 20.24 1.53 1.59
C LEU A 632 18.78 1.79 1.21
N GLN A 633 18.49 2.51 0.13
CA GLN A 633 17.13 2.77 -0.35
C GLN A 633 16.45 1.48 -0.83
N VAL A 634 17.16 0.62 -1.59
CA VAL A 634 16.63 -0.70 -1.99
C VAL A 634 16.42 -1.62 -0.78
N PHE A 635 17.33 -1.59 0.20
CA PHE A 635 17.18 -2.30 1.47
C PHE A 635 15.95 -1.81 2.24
N MET A 636 15.78 -0.50 2.42
CA MET A 636 14.64 0.07 3.15
C MET A 636 13.31 -0.16 2.44
N ILE A 637 13.24 -0.05 1.10
CA ILE A 637 12.03 -0.40 0.32
C ILE A 637 11.64 -1.87 0.51
N THR A 638 12.62 -2.76 0.76
CA THR A 638 12.37 -4.18 1.02
C THR A 638 11.98 -4.44 2.48
N ILE A 639 12.69 -3.84 3.43
CA ILE A 639 12.57 -4.12 4.87
C ILE A 639 11.42 -3.34 5.54
N TYR A 640 11.10 -2.14 5.08
CA TYR A 640 10.04 -1.31 5.68
C TYR A 640 8.70 -2.05 5.83
N PRO A 641 8.10 -2.63 4.77
CA PRO A 641 6.80 -3.32 4.92
C PRO A 641 6.90 -4.66 5.68
N ILE A 642 8.09 -5.27 5.75
CA ILE A 642 8.31 -6.58 6.37
C ILE A 642 8.56 -6.47 7.89
N ALA A 643 9.29 -5.44 8.33
CA ALA A 643 9.79 -5.36 9.71
C ALA A 643 9.49 -4.03 10.42
N ILE A 644 9.21 -2.94 9.70
CA ILE A 644 8.91 -1.63 10.30
C ILE A 644 7.40 -1.43 10.40
N LEU A 645 6.67 -1.59 9.30
CA LEU A 645 5.22 -1.41 9.23
C LEU A 645 4.45 -2.26 10.27
N PRO A 646 4.79 -3.55 10.52
CA PRO A 646 4.13 -4.37 11.54
C PRO A 646 4.27 -3.87 12.98
N LEU A 647 5.20 -2.95 13.26
CA LEU A 647 5.36 -2.33 14.59
C LEU A 647 4.28 -1.28 14.87
N PHE A 648 3.66 -0.72 13.82
CA PHE A 648 2.65 0.33 13.90
C PHE A 648 1.23 -0.21 13.60
N ASN A 649 1.13 -1.08 12.60
CA ASN A 649 -0.12 -1.55 12.01
C ASN A 649 -0.14 -3.09 11.94
N LYS A 650 -1.28 -3.71 12.25
CA LYS A 650 -1.50 -5.15 12.07
C LYS A 650 -1.75 -5.44 10.59
N LEU A 651 -0.89 -6.25 9.99
CA LEU A 651 -1.16 -6.92 8.72
C LEU A 651 -1.81 -8.28 9.02
N SER A 652 -2.99 -8.52 8.45
CA SER A 652 -3.68 -9.82 8.51
C SER A 652 -3.84 -10.36 7.09
N PRO A 653 -3.81 -11.69 6.84
CA PRO A 653 -4.16 -12.24 5.53
C PRO A 653 -5.58 -11.83 5.12
N LEU A 654 -5.81 -11.61 3.82
CA LEU A 654 -7.16 -11.42 3.28
C LEU A 654 -7.95 -12.72 3.35
N GLU A 655 -9.17 -12.63 3.90
CA GLU A 655 -10.10 -13.76 4.08
C GLU A 655 -10.56 -14.33 2.73
N ASP A 656 -10.94 -15.61 2.74
CA ASP A 656 -11.40 -16.32 1.54
C ASP A 656 -12.82 -15.86 1.14
N GLY A 657 -12.97 -15.41 -0.10
CA GLY A 657 -14.22 -14.87 -0.62
C GLY A 657 -14.05 -14.21 -1.99
N GLU A 658 -15.13 -13.61 -2.50
CA GLU A 658 -15.20 -13.04 -3.85
C GLU A 658 -14.08 -12.02 -4.15
N LEU A 659 -13.84 -11.07 -3.24
CA LEU A 659 -12.78 -10.07 -3.40
C LEU A 659 -11.41 -10.71 -3.61
N LYS A 660 -11.06 -11.72 -2.79
CA LYS A 660 -9.79 -12.43 -2.90
C LYS A 660 -9.68 -13.14 -4.25
N THR A 661 -10.72 -13.87 -4.65
CA THR A 661 -10.79 -14.57 -5.94
C THR A 661 -10.65 -13.60 -7.13
N GLY A 662 -11.32 -12.45 -7.08
CA GLY A 662 -11.23 -11.42 -8.13
C GLY A 662 -9.84 -10.81 -8.25
N VAL A 663 -9.17 -10.52 -7.11
CA VAL A 663 -7.80 -9.99 -7.10
C VAL A 663 -6.78 -11.02 -7.57
N GLU A 664 -6.93 -12.30 -7.19
CA GLU A 664 -6.06 -13.39 -7.65
C GLU A 664 -6.23 -13.64 -9.16
N ALA A 665 -7.47 -13.61 -9.68
CA ALA A 665 -7.75 -13.72 -11.11
C ALA A 665 -7.17 -12.54 -11.92
N LEU A 666 -7.32 -11.30 -11.42
CA LEU A 666 -6.72 -10.11 -12.01
C LEU A 666 -5.18 -10.22 -12.04
N ALA A 667 -4.56 -10.57 -10.91
CA ALA A 667 -3.11 -10.76 -10.81
C ALA A 667 -2.59 -11.84 -11.78
N ALA A 668 -3.29 -12.98 -11.88
CA ALA A 668 -2.97 -14.06 -12.80
C ALA A 668 -3.04 -13.61 -14.27
N SER A 669 -4.10 -12.89 -14.66
CA SER A 669 -4.29 -12.37 -16.02
C SER A 669 -3.12 -11.47 -16.47
N LEU A 670 -2.63 -10.63 -15.55
CA LEU A 670 -1.53 -9.70 -15.80
C LEU A 670 -0.14 -10.34 -15.67
N LYS A 671 -0.07 -11.60 -15.21
CA LYS A 671 1.16 -12.31 -14.81
C LYS A 671 1.93 -11.56 -13.73
N PHE A 672 1.20 -10.98 -12.78
CA PHE A 672 1.77 -10.37 -11.57
C PHE A 672 2.26 -11.47 -10.62
N PRO A 673 3.49 -11.39 -10.08
CA PRO A 673 4.05 -12.42 -9.20
C PRO A 673 3.52 -12.26 -7.76
N LEU A 674 2.21 -12.41 -7.59
CA LEU A 674 1.52 -12.38 -6.31
C LEU A 674 2.03 -13.52 -5.41
N HIS A 675 2.25 -13.20 -4.14
CA HIS A 675 2.66 -14.16 -3.11
C HIS A 675 1.57 -14.28 -2.04
N GLU A 676 1.17 -13.17 -1.42
CA GLU A 676 0.10 -13.11 -0.41
C GLU A 676 -0.69 -11.78 -0.54
N LEU A 677 -1.95 -11.79 -0.09
CA LEU A 677 -2.84 -10.63 0.02
C LEU A 677 -3.06 -10.30 1.50
N TYR A 678 -2.91 -9.03 1.88
CA TYR A 678 -3.07 -8.57 3.26
C TYR A 678 -4.10 -7.44 3.39
N VAL A 679 -4.81 -7.44 4.52
CA VAL A 679 -5.57 -6.29 5.04
C VAL A 679 -4.73 -5.60 6.12
N ILE A 680 -4.74 -4.26 6.12
CA ILE A 680 -4.08 -3.43 7.14
C ILE A 680 -5.12 -2.69 8.00
N ASP A 681 -4.86 -2.58 9.32
CA ASP A 681 -5.73 -1.90 10.31
C ASP A 681 -5.68 -0.36 10.23
N GLY A 682 -5.97 0.20 9.05
CA GLY A 682 -5.95 1.64 8.78
C GLY A 682 -7.01 2.43 9.56
N SER A 683 -8.19 1.83 9.77
CA SER A 683 -9.34 2.39 10.52
C SER A 683 -8.96 2.91 11.91
N LYS A 684 -8.04 2.21 12.59
CA LYS A 684 -7.42 2.54 13.89
C LYS A 684 -6.77 3.92 13.96
N ARG A 685 -6.49 4.54 12.80
CA ARG A 685 -5.72 5.78 12.70
C ARG A 685 -6.47 6.88 11.98
N SER A 686 -7.17 6.53 10.90
CA SER A 686 -7.93 7.49 10.11
C SER A 686 -9.04 6.78 9.34
N ALA A 687 -10.15 7.48 9.10
CA ALA A 687 -11.20 6.98 8.21
C ALA A 687 -10.81 6.96 6.71
N HIS A 688 -9.56 7.32 6.35
CA HIS A 688 -9.06 7.32 4.97
C HIS A 688 -8.80 5.91 4.43
N SER A 689 -9.02 5.73 3.12
CA SER A 689 -8.97 4.44 2.43
C SER A 689 -7.93 4.44 1.31
N ASN A 690 -7.16 3.35 1.17
CA ASN A 690 -6.05 3.23 0.21
C ASN A 690 -5.74 1.74 -0.12
N ALA A 691 -4.93 1.50 -1.16
CA ALA A 691 -4.33 0.20 -1.47
C ALA A 691 -2.93 0.40 -2.08
N TYR A 692 -2.03 -0.58 -1.94
CA TYR A 692 -0.70 -0.54 -2.57
C TYR A 692 -0.08 -1.94 -2.66
N PHE A 693 1.02 -2.08 -3.40
CA PHE A 693 1.80 -3.32 -3.48
C PHE A 693 3.25 -3.13 -3.03
N PHE A 694 3.85 -4.14 -2.40
CA PHE A 694 5.24 -4.13 -1.97
C PHE A 694 5.97 -5.44 -2.30
N GLY A 695 7.26 -5.51 -1.97
CA GLY A 695 8.07 -6.73 -2.09
C GLY A 695 9.01 -6.75 -3.29
N LEU A 696 9.72 -7.86 -3.43
CA LEU A 696 10.77 -8.06 -4.43
C LEU A 696 10.17 -8.22 -5.84
N PRO A 697 10.94 -8.00 -6.93
CA PRO A 697 10.42 -8.11 -8.30
C PRO A 697 9.83 -9.49 -8.66
N TRP A 698 10.21 -10.55 -7.93
CA TRP A 698 9.77 -11.94 -8.12
C TRP A 698 8.84 -12.47 -7.01
N LYS A 699 8.51 -11.66 -6.00
CA LYS A 699 7.55 -11.96 -4.93
C LYS A 699 6.92 -10.66 -4.45
N LYS A 700 5.66 -10.43 -4.85
CA LYS A 700 4.89 -9.23 -4.52
C LYS A 700 3.75 -9.55 -3.58
N HIS A 701 3.50 -8.63 -2.66
CA HIS A 701 2.36 -8.65 -1.75
C HIS A 701 1.49 -7.43 -2.04
N ILE A 702 0.18 -7.57 -1.95
CA ILE A 702 -0.76 -6.44 -2.03
C ILE A 702 -1.31 -6.18 -0.63
N VAL A 703 -1.43 -4.91 -0.26
CA VAL A 703 -2.04 -4.44 0.98
C VAL A 703 -3.26 -3.60 0.64
N ILE A 704 -4.39 -3.96 1.20
CA ILE A 704 -5.67 -3.28 1.06
C ILE A 704 -6.03 -2.72 2.45
N TYR A 705 -6.47 -1.46 2.53
CA TYR A 705 -6.95 -0.92 3.81
C TYR A 705 -8.32 -1.53 4.15
N ASP A 706 -8.52 -1.86 5.43
CA ASP A 706 -9.82 -2.19 6.02
C ASP A 706 -10.90 -1.18 5.58
N THR A 707 -10.62 0.11 5.74
CA THR A 707 -11.49 1.23 5.34
C THR A 707 -11.78 1.32 3.84
N LEU A 708 -11.04 0.61 2.97
CA LEU A 708 -11.37 0.50 1.54
C LEU A 708 -12.37 -0.63 1.29
N ILE A 709 -12.21 -1.76 1.98
CA ILE A 709 -13.07 -2.95 1.88
C ILE A 709 -14.44 -2.67 2.52
N GLU A 710 -14.48 -2.02 3.68
CA GLU A 710 -15.70 -1.66 4.40
C GLU A 710 -16.65 -0.71 3.62
N LYS A 711 -16.15 -0.01 2.59
CA LYS A 711 -16.81 1.17 2.00
C LYS A 711 -16.88 1.17 0.46
N SER A 712 -16.50 0.07 -0.16
CA SER A 712 -16.49 -0.10 -1.62
C SER A 712 -16.98 -1.50 -1.97
N GLU A 713 -17.63 -1.65 -3.12
CA GLU A 713 -18.06 -2.96 -3.62
C GLU A 713 -16.84 -3.80 -4.08
N THR A 714 -16.98 -5.11 -4.14
CA THR A 714 -15.88 -6.03 -4.47
C THR A 714 -15.26 -5.72 -5.84
N GLU A 715 -16.09 -5.44 -6.85
CA GLU A 715 -15.62 -4.99 -8.17
C GLU A 715 -14.89 -3.64 -8.13
N GLU A 716 -15.28 -2.72 -7.24
CA GLU A 716 -14.66 -1.40 -7.11
C GLU A 716 -13.25 -1.50 -6.52
N VAL A 717 -13.05 -2.37 -5.53
CA VAL A 717 -11.71 -2.65 -4.98
C VAL A 717 -10.83 -3.35 -6.03
N VAL A 718 -11.40 -4.29 -6.81
CA VAL A 718 -10.70 -4.91 -7.96
C VAL A 718 -10.33 -3.86 -9.02
N ALA A 719 -11.18 -2.87 -9.29
CA ALA A 719 -10.90 -1.78 -10.22
C ALA A 719 -9.81 -0.81 -9.72
N VAL A 720 -9.77 -0.49 -8.42
CA VAL A 720 -8.65 0.25 -7.80
C VAL A 720 -7.35 -0.57 -7.94
N LEU A 721 -7.41 -1.88 -7.71
CA LEU A 721 -6.24 -2.75 -7.87
C LEU A 721 -5.82 -2.94 -9.34
N ALA A 722 -6.72 -2.78 -10.32
CA ALA A 722 -6.37 -2.72 -11.73
C ALA A 722 -5.57 -1.44 -12.07
N HIS A 723 -5.86 -0.31 -11.42
CA HIS A 723 -5.06 0.92 -11.50
C HIS A 723 -3.67 0.70 -10.85
N GLU A 724 -3.60 0.16 -9.63
CA GLU A 724 -2.33 -0.14 -8.95
C GLU A 724 -1.43 -1.10 -9.73
N LEU A 725 -2.00 -2.19 -10.27
CA LEU A 725 -1.27 -3.13 -11.12
C LEU A 725 -0.88 -2.50 -12.47
N GLY A 726 -1.53 -1.43 -12.91
CA GLY A 726 -1.10 -0.57 -14.01
C GLY A 726 0.22 0.15 -13.72
N HIS A 727 0.38 0.71 -12.52
CA HIS A 727 1.66 1.32 -12.11
C HIS A 727 2.82 0.33 -12.10
N TRP A 728 2.56 -0.92 -11.68
CA TRP A 728 3.52 -2.01 -11.82
C TRP A 728 3.80 -2.36 -13.28
N LYS A 729 2.75 -2.59 -14.08
CA LYS A 729 2.86 -3.10 -15.46
C LYS A 729 3.59 -2.14 -16.40
N LEU A 730 3.41 -0.83 -16.18
CA LEU A 730 4.05 0.26 -16.92
C LEU A 730 5.41 0.68 -16.33
N GLY A 731 5.85 0.03 -15.24
CA GLY A 731 7.15 0.28 -14.61
C GLY A 731 7.28 1.63 -13.93
N HIS A 732 6.17 2.29 -13.55
CA HIS A 732 6.18 3.64 -12.97
C HIS A 732 7.08 3.72 -11.72
N THR A 733 7.01 2.72 -10.83
CA THR A 733 7.90 2.63 -9.66
C THR A 733 9.38 2.54 -10.03
N THR A 734 9.72 1.82 -11.10
CA THR A 734 11.11 1.68 -11.59
C THR A 734 11.59 2.98 -12.24
N ASN A 735 10.72 3.68 -12.96
CA ASN A 735 11.01 4.99 -13.56
C ASN A 735 11.26 6.04 -12.46
N LEU A 736 10.39 6.12 -11.44
CA LEU A 736 10.56 7.00 -10.28
C LEU A 736 11.83 6.65 -9.48
N PHE A 737 12.15 5.36 -9.34
CA PHE A 737 13.43 4.95 -8.73
C PHE A 737 14.63 5.45 -9.55
N GLY A 738 14.64 5.26 -10.88
CA GLY A 738 15.71 5.76 -11.75
C GLY A 738 15.88 7.28 -11.69
N ILE A 739 14.78 8.03 -11.68
CA ILE A 739 14.79 9.50 -11.52
C ILE A 739 15.34 9.88 -10.15
N SER A 740 14.93 9.21 -9.07
CA SER A 740 15.45 9.49 -7.73
C SER A 740 16.95 9.19 -7.61
N GLN A 741 17.46 8.15 -8.28
CA GLN A 741 18.91 7.88 -8.33
C GLN A 741 19.70 8.96 -9.06
N ALA A 742 19.16 9.50 -10.17
CA ALA A 742 19.80 10.59 -10.90
C ALA A 742 19.81 11.90 -10.10
N HIS A 743 18.70 12.22 -9.43
CA HIS A 743 18.59 13.37 -8.53
C HIS A 743 19.53 13.26 -7.31
N LEU A 744 19.60 12.09 -6.69
CA LEU A 744 20.49 11.81 -5.56
C LEU A 744 21.98 11.90 -5.96
N PHE A 745 22.34 11.39 -7.14
CA PHE A 745 23.69 11.54 -7.69
C PHE A 745 24.03 13.01 -7.98
N TYR A 746 23.08 13.79 -8.50
CA TYR A 746 23.22 15.23 -8.69
C TYR A 746 23.43 15.96 -7.36
N ILE A 747 22.61 15.67 -6.34
CA ILE A 747 22.75 16.25 -4.98
C ILE A 747 24.15 15.98 -4.42
N PHE A 748 24.61 14.73 -4.38
CA PHE A 748 25.93 14.42 -3.82
C PHE A 748 27.09 14.95 -4.65
N THR A 749 26.94 15.03 -5.97
CA THR A 749 27.92 15.69 -6.85
C THR A 749 27.99 17.18 -6.55
N LEU A 750 26.85 17.85 -6.38
CA LEU A 750 26.80 19.28 -6.07
C LEU A 750 27.27 19.57 -4.63
N PHE A 751 27.03 18.68 -3.67
CA PHE A 751 27.55 18.82 -2.30
C PHE A 751 29.08 18.94 -2.24
N SER A 752 29.81 18.37 -3.21
CA SER A 752 31.27 18.52 -3.30
C SER A 752 31.75 19.97 -3.50
N VAL A 753 30.85 20.86 -3.95
CA VAL A 753 31.07 22.31 -4.10
C VAL A 753 30.93 23.06 -2.76
N PHE A 754 30.17 22.49 -1.81
CA PHE A 754 29.78 23.13 -0.55
C PHE A 754 30.51 22.57 0.68
N ILE A 755 30.89 21.29 0.68
CA ILE A 755 31.50 20.60 1.83
C ILE A 755 32.76 21.27 2.40
N ASN A 756 33.53 21.99 1.57
CA ASN A 756 34.74 22.73 1.98
C ASN A 756 34.57 24.25 1.89
N ASN A 757 33.33 24.76 1.72
CA ASN A 757 33.06 26.18 1.46
C ASN A 757 33.19 27.00 2.76
N THR A 758 34.34 27.64 2.93
CA THR A 758 34.72 28.31 4.18
C THR A 758 33.83 29.51 4.49
N SER A 759 33.40 30.26 3.48
CA SER A 759 32.49 31.41 3.63
C SER A 759 31.09 30.98 4.09
N LEU A 760 30.61 29.79 3.71
CA LEU A 760 29.31 29.26 4.16
C LEU A 760 29.34 28.93 5.65
N TYR A 761 30.30 28.12 6.11
CA TYR A 761 30.44 27.78 7.53
C TYR A 761 30.62 29.03 8.40
N ASN A 762 31.49 29.96 8.00
CA ASN A 762 31.68 31.24 8.69
C ASN A 762 30.38 32.07 8.79
N ALA A 763 29.52 32.07 7.77
CA ALA A 763 28.28 32.83 7.76
C ALA A 763 27.21 32.32 8.75
N PHE A 764 27.38 31.10 9.28
CA PHE A 764 26.53 30.48 10.30
C PHE A 764 27.28 30.18 11.61
N GLY A 765 28.40 30.88 11.86
CA GLY A 765 29.12 30.85 13.13
C GLY A 765 30.16 29.73 13.30
N PHE A 766 30.40 28.91 12.27
CA PHE A 766 31.37 27.81 12.30
C PHE A 766 32.75 28.30 11.82
N PHE A 767 33.48 29.00 12.70
CA PHE A 767 34.74 29.70 12.37
C PHE A 767 36.03 28.86 12.48
N LYS A 768 35.98 27.69 13.12
CA LYS A 768 37.16 26.86 13.45
C LYS A 768 37.07 25.42 12.94
N GLU A 769 35.86 24.93 12.74
CA GLU A 769 35.53 23.55 12.41
C GLU A 769 34.53 23.59 11.25
N HIS A 770 34.67 22.67 10.30
CA HIS A 770 33.70 22.46 9.23
C HIS A 770 33.09 21.05 9.35
N PRO A 771 32.17 20.78 10.30
CA PRO A 771 31.60 19.44 10.45
C PRO A 771 30.82 19.05 9.19
N ILE A 772 31.03 17.84 8.68
CA ILE A 772 30.47 17.42 7.40
C ILE A 772 28.92 17.45 7.43
N ILE A 773 28.31 17.10 8.57
CA ILE A 773 26.85 17.11 8.75
C ILE A 773 26.25 18.52 8.76
N ILE A 774 26.94 19.50 9.35
CA ILE A 774 26.53 20.91 9.35
C ILE A 774 26.58 21.46 7.93
N GLY A 775 27.65 21.14 7.19
CA GLY A 775 27.76 21.51 5.77
C GLY A 775 26.64 20.93 4.93
N PHE A 776 26.23 19.68 5.19
CA PHE A 776 25.12 19.03 4.49
C PHE A 776 23.76 19.70 4.77
N ILE A 777 23.51 20.11 6.02
CA ILE A 777 22.28 20.85 6.39
C ILE A 777 22.25 22.21 5.70
N LEU A 778 23.32 23.02 5.83
CA LEU A 778 23.40 24.35 5.20
C LEU A 778 23.36 24.29 3.67
N PHE A 779 23.88 23.21 3.08
CA PHE A 779 23.76 22.91 1.66
C PHE A 779 22.33 22.58 1.24
N SER A 780 21.59 21.80 2.04
CA SER A 780 20.17 21.50 1.79
C SER A 780 19.33 22.79 1.82
N ASP A 781 19.54 23.66 2.81
CA ASP A 781 18.88 24.96 2.91
C ASP A 781 19.21 25.88 1.71
N ALA A 782 20.45 25.81 1.20
CA ALA A 782 20.87 26.55 0.00
C ALA A 782 20.25 26.01 -1.31
N LEU A 783 19.78 24.76 -1.34
CA LEU A 783 19.18 24.14 -2.53
C LEU A 783 17.66 24.27 -2.64
N SER A 784 16.94 24.75 -1.61
CA SER A 784 15.47 24.88 -1.58
C SER A 784 14.81 25.33 -2.91
N PRO A 785 15.29 26.37 -3.64
CA PRO A 785 14.70 26.77 -4.92
C PRO A 785 14.82 25.72 -6.04
N THR A 786 15.87 24.90 -6.01
CA THR A 786 16.05 23.76 -6.91
C THR A 786 15.01 22.69 -6.60
N ASP A 787 14.79 22.40 -5.32
CA ASP A 787 13.86 21.37 -4.87
C ASP A 787 12.40 21.78 -5.15
N VAL A 788 12.07 23.07 -5.09
CA VAL A 788 10.79 23.64 -5.57
C VAL A 788 10.56 23.35 -7.07
N ILE A 789 11.58 23.50 -7.92
CA ILE A 789 11.49 23.19 -9.36
C ILE A 789 11.35 21.67 -9.57
N ILE A 790 12.09 20.87 -8.81
CA ILE A 790 12.06 19.40 -8.92
C ILE A 790 10.72 18.84 -8.42
N LYS A 791 10.16 19.36 -7.31
CA LYS A 791 8.80 19.09 -6.80
C LYS A 791 7.75 19.29 -7.90
N PHE A 792 7.80 20.43 -8.61
CA PHE A 792 6.90 20.71 -9.73
C PHE A 792 7.07 19.70 -10.90
N LEU A 793 8.32 19.44 -11.34
CA LEU A 793 8.59 18.50 -12.43
C LEU A 793 8.18 17.06 -12.07
N MET A 794 8.38 16.63 -10.83
CA MET A 794 7.96 15.32 -10.33
C MET A 794 6.43 15.21 -10.32
N ASN A 795 5.70 16.22 -9.86
CA ASN A 795 4.23 16.21 -9.88
C ASN A 795 3.66 16.18 -11.30
N VAL A 796 4.31 16.81 -12.28
CA VAL A 796 3.95 16.66 -13.71
C VAL A 796 4.16 15.21 -14.20
N ILE A 797 5.22 14.54 -13.75
CA ILE A 797 5.52 13.14 -14.10
C ILE A 797 4.53 12.17 -13.43
N THR A 798 4.22 12.34 -12.13
CA THR A 798 3.25 11.47 -11.44
C THR A 798 1.84 11.66 -12.00
N ARG A 799 1.38 12.90 -12.25
CA ARG A 799 0.07 13.15 -12.87
C ARG A 799 -0.06 12.46 -14.23
N LYS A 800 1.04 12.35 -15.00
CA LYS A 800 1.05 11.56 -16.24
C LYS A 800 0.93 10.06 -15.98
N PHE A 801 1.68 9.52 -15.03
CA PHE A 801 1.61 8.10 -14.65
C PHE A 801 0.22 7.68 -14.17
N GLU A 802 -0.48 8.54 -13.42
CA GLU A 802 -1.88 8.35 -13.00
C GLU A 802 -2.84 8.18 -14.20
N PHE A 803 -2.79 9.07 -15.19
CA PHE A 803 -3.60 8.92 -16.40
C PHE A 803 -3.25 7.66 -17.21
N GLN A 804 -2.00 7.21 -17.16
CA GLN A 804 -1.57 5.98 -17.81
C GLN A 804 -2.06 4.72 -17.07
N ALA A 805 -2.15 4.76 -15.74
CA ALA A 805 -2.75 3.71 -14.91
C ALA A 805 -4.29 3.67 -15.05
N ASP A 806 -4.96 4.82 -15.09
CA ASP A 806 -6.40 4.93 -15.40
C ASP A 806 -6.72 4.38 -16.80
N ALA A 807 -5.92 4.73 -17.80
CA ALA A 807 -6.06 4.20 -19.16
C ALA A 807 -5.80 2.69 -19.24
N PHE A 808 -4.92 2.16 -18.38
CA PHE A 808 -4.65 0.72 -18.27
C PHE A 808 -5.83 -0.03 -17.64
N ALA A 809 -6.37 0.42 -16.51
CA ALA A 809 -7.56 -0.17 -15.87
C ALA A 809 -8.79 -0.12 -16.79
N LYS A 810 -8.98 1.00 -17.51
CA LYS A 810 -9.97 1.14 -18.58
C LYS A 810 -9.75 0.13 -19.73
N GLY A 811 -8.50 -0.13 -20.10
CA GLY A 811 -8.12 -1.15 -21.08
C GLY A 811 -8.36 -2.60 -20.64
N LEU A 812 -8.57 -2.84 -19.33
CA LEU A 812 -8.95 -4.13 -18.76
C LEU A 812 -10.47 -4.29 -18.56
N GLY A 813 -11.28 -3.27 -18.88
CA GLY A 813 -12.74 -3.32 -18.76
C GLY A 813 -13.33 -2.72 -17.49
N TYR A 814 -12.54 -2.04 -16.66
CA TYR A 814 -13.00 -1.43 -15.39
C TYR A 814 -13.21 0.12 -15.42
N PRO A 815 -13.56 0.81 -16.53
CA PRO A 815 -13.65 2.27 -16.52
C PRO A 815 -14.82 2.80 -15.68
N GLU A 816 -15.87 2.00 -15.48
CA GLU A 816 -17.06 2.41 -14.71
C GLU A 816 -16.84 2.20 -13.21
N GLN A 817 -16.41 1.01 -12.81
CA GLN A 817 -16.08 0.67 -11.43
C GLN A 817 -14.97 1.56 -10.87
N LEU A 818 -13.94 1.90 -11.66
CA LEU A 818 -12.89 2.83 -11.25
C LEU A 818 -13.41 4.28 -11.14
N ALA A 819 -14.38 4.67 -11.96
CA ALA A 819 -15.00 5.99 -11.84
C ALA A 819 -15.88 6.09 -10.58
N ARG A 820 -16.69 5.07 -10.29
CA ARG A 820 -17.50 4.95 -9.06
C ARG A 820 -16.61 4.92 -7.81
N SER A 821 -15.54 4.13 -7.80
CA SER A 821 -14.63 4.04 -6.66
C SER A 821 -13.87 5.35 -6.40
N LEU A 822 -13.40 6.05 -7.44
CA LEU A 822 -12.78 7.37 -7.31
C LEU A 822 -13.78 8.43 -6.81
N LEU A 823 -15.06 8.36 -7.21
CA LEU A 823 -16.13 9.21 -6.67
C LEU A 823 -16.39 8.93 -5.18
N LYS A 824 -16.60 7.65 -4.81
CA LYS A 824 -16.77 7.22 -3.41
C LYS A 824 -15.58 7.64 -2.54
N LEU A 825 -14.35 7.41 -3.00
CA LEU A 825 -13.13 7.83 -2.29
C LEU A 825 -13.03 9.34 -2.12
N GLN A 826 -13.36 10.13 -3.13
CA GLN A 826 -13.35 11.59 -3.03
C GLN A 826 -14.38 12.09 -2.00
N ILE A 827 -15.60 11.53 -2.02
CA ILE A 827 -16.69 11.83 -1.08
C ILE A 827 -16.28 11.46 0.35
N GLN A 828 -15.84 10.21 0.57
CA GLN A 828 -15.49 9.68 1.88
C GLN A 828 -14.29 10.40 2.50
N ASN A 829 -13.30 10.81 1.70
CA ASN A 829 -12.15 11.60 2.15
C ASN A 829 -12.43 13.12 2.19
N LEU A 830 -13.68 13.55 1.98
CA LEU A 830 -14.11 14.97 1.83
C LEU A 830 -13.17 15.80 0.93
N SER A 831 -12.58 15.16 -0.06
CA SER A 831 -11.44 15.70 -0.80
C SER A 831 -11.85 16.84 -1.73
N THR A 832 -10.89 17.75 -1.97
CA THR A 832 -11.13 19.03 -2.67
C THR A 832 -11.78 18.84 -4.04
N MET A 833 -13.07 19.16 -4.13
CA MET A 833 -13.93 18.92 -5.31
C MET A 833 -13.61 19.84 -6.50
N ASP A 834 -12.98 20.99 -6.26
CA ASP A 834 -12.57 21.97 -7.26
C ASP A 834 -11.32 22.72 -6.79
N ALA A 835 -10.44 23.12 -7.70
CA ALA A 835 -9.15 23.71 -7.34
C ALA A 835 -8.66 24.77 -8.33
N ASP A 836 -7.77 25.63 -7.85
CA ASP A 836 -7.02 26.53 -8.70
C ASP A 836 -5.95 25.75 -9.48
N TRP A 837 -5.90 25.96 -10.80
CA TRP A 837 -5.00 25.26 -11.71
C TRP A 837 -3.51 25.39 -11.33
N MET A 838 -3.11 26.51 -10.72
CA MET A 838 -1.72 26.78 -10.34
C MET A 838 -1.39 26.07 -9.03
N TYR A 839 -2.28 26.12 -8.04
CA TYR A 839 -2.16 25.34 -6.80
C TYR A 839 -2.10 23.84 -7.11
N ALA A 840 -3.03 23.34 -7.92
CA ALA A 840 -3.10 21.94 -8.32
C ALA A 840 -1.83 21.47 -9.05
N SER A 841 -1.34 22.25 -10.03
CA SER A 841 -0.16 21.87 -10.81
C SER A 841 1.14 21.87 -9.98
N PHE A 842 1.16 22.52 -8.82
CA PHE A 842 2.32 22.54 -7.93
C PHE A 842 2.20 21.57 -6.74
N HIS A 843 1.02 21.42 -6.13
CA HIS A 843 0.81 20.61 -4.92
C HIS A 843 0.27 19.19 -5.17
N PHE A 844 -0.48 18.94 -6.26
CA PHE A 844 -1.14 17.64 -6.45
C PHE A 844 -0.30 16.69 -7.29
N SER A 845 0.09 15.56 -6.70
CA SER A 845 0.73 14.43 -7.39
C SER A 845 -0.25 13.66 -8.29
N HIS A 846 -1.55 13.69 -7.97
CA HIS A 846 -2.64 13.08 -8.73
C HIS A 846 -3.44 14.13 -9.54
N PRO A 847 -3.94 13.81 -10.74
CA PRO A 847 -4.86 14.68 -11.46
C PRO A 847 -6.19 14.84 -10.72
N HIS A 848 -6.96 15.89 -11.04
CA HIS A 848 -8.26 16.08 -10.40
C HIS A 848 -9.23 14.94 -10.75
N LEU A 849 -10.14 14.63 -9.83
CA LEU A 849 -11.24 13.69 -10.10
C LEU A 849 -11.97 14.04 -11.41
N THR A 850 -12.27 15.31 -11.66
CA THR A 850 -12.92 15.78 -12.90
C THR A 850 -12.07 15.56 -14.16
N GLU A 851 -10.74 15.56 -14.05
CA GLU A 851 -9.83 15.19 -15.14
C GLU A 851 -9.80 13.67 -15.36
N ARG A 852 -9.73 12.89 -14.27
CA ARG A 852 -9.69 11.41 -14.30
C ARG A 852 -11.00 10.82 -14.82
N LEU A 853 -12.15 11.23 -14.28
CA LEU A 853 -13.49 10.83 -14.77
C LEU A 853 -13.66 11.11 -16.27
N LYS A 854 -13.17 12.26 -16.74
CA LYS A 854 -13.19 12.62 -18.17
C LYS A 854 -12.30 11.70 -19.03
N ALA A 855 -11.14 11.26 -18.53
CA ALA A 855 -10.27 10.31 -19.22
C ALA A 855 -10.86 8.88 -19.22
N LEU A 856 -11.47 8.45 -18.12
CA LEU A 856 -12.25 7.22 -18.01
C LEU A 856 -13.48 7.24 -18.94
N GLY A 857 -14.04 8.42 -19.22
CA GLY A 857 -15.19 8.60 -20.11
C GLY A 857 -16.54 8.52 -19.39
N TRP A 858 -16.52 8.72 -18.07
CA TRP A 858 -17.68 8.76 -17.20
C TRP A 858 -18.68 9.84 -17.64
N LYS A 859 -19.97 9.50 -17.67
CA LYS A 859 -21.08 10.39 -18.07
C LYS A 859 -22.02 10.79 -16.93
N GLY A 860 -21.76 10.28 -15.72
CA GLY A 860 -22.66 10.34 -14.57
C GLY A 860 -23.49 9.05 -14.43
N SER A 861 -23.84 8.73 -13.18
CA SER A 861 -24.72 7.60 -12.86
C SER A 861 -26.18 7.98 -13.11
N GLU A 862 -26.95 7.10 -13.75
CA GLU A 862 -28.39 7.03 -13.52
C GLU A 862 -28.64 5.82 -12.60
N GLY A 863 -29.00 6.09 -11.34
CA GLY A 863 -29.43 5.08 -10.37
C GLY A 863 -28.33 4.35 -9.58
N VAL A 864 -27.81 4.98 -8.52
CA VAL A 864 -27.25 4.26 -7.34
C VAL A 864 -27.66 5.01 -6.06
N THR A 865 -28.89 4.80 -5.60
CA THR A 865 -29.41 5.37 -4.33
C THR A 865 -30.29 4.36 -3.58
N GLU A 866 -29.74 3.20 -3.26
CA GLU A 866 -30.19 2.34 -2.16
C GLU A 866 -28.98 2.07 -1.25
N GLY A 867 -29.18 1.99 0.07
CA GLY A 867 -28.10 1.60 1.01
C GLY A 867 -27.79 2.52 2.20
N VAL A 868 -28.57 3.57 2.48
CA VAL A 868 -28.49 4.30 3.77
C VAL A 868 -29.90 4.52 4.35
N PRO A 869 -30.24 3.96 5.52
CA PRO A 869 -31.51 4.21 6.18
C PRO A 869 -31.46 5.50 7.02
N ASP A 870 -31.94 6.61 6.47
CA ASP A 870 -32.11 7.84 7.25
C ASP A 870 -33.29 7.68 8.24
N LYS A 871 -33.02 7.96 9.52
CA LYS A 871 -34.03 8.02 10.59
C LYS A 871 -34.52 9.46 10.77
N SER A 872 -35.24 9.99 9.79
CA SER A 872 -35.94 11.28 9.94
C SER A 872 -37.19 11.40 9.06
N ALA A 873 -38.10 12.29 9.47
CA ALA A 873 -39.27 12.75 8.70
C ALA A 873 -40.31 11.68 8.27
N VAL A 874 -40.94 11.02 9.26
CA VAL A 874 -42.42 10.91 9.21
C VAL A 874 -42.97 12.16 9.90
N GLU A 875 -44.08 12.71 9.40
CA GLU A 875 -44.75 13.98 9.78
C GLU A 875 -44.21 15.29 9.16
N ALA A 876 -44.52 15.49 7.86
CA ALA A 876 -44.91 16.79 7.30
C ALA A 876 -45.50 16.64 5.88
N ASP A 877 -46.82 16.35 5.77
CA ASP A 877 -47.77 17.27 5.13
C ASP A 877 -49.13 16.63 4.77
N LYS A 878 -50.19 17.30 5.25
CA LYS A 878 -51.30 17.75 4.40
C LYS A 878 -52.14 18.78 5.16
N GLU A 879 -51.87 20.06 4.92
CA GLU A 879 -52.79 21.13 5.32
C GLU A 879 -54.20 20.90 4.73
N GLY A 880 -55.22 21.18 5.54
CA GLY A 880 -56.58 20.70 5.30
C GLY A 880 -57.69 21.57 5.88
N VAL A 881 -57.64 22.88 5.63
CA VAL A 881 -58.74 23.86 5.82
C VAL A 881 -58.98 24.39 7.25
N ALA A 882 -59.45 25.65 7.28
CA ALA A 882 -60.12 26.38 8.38
C ALA A 882 -59.29 27.19 9.40
N LYS A 883 -59.52 28.51 9.33
CA LYS A 883 -59.36 29.57 10.34
C LYS A 883 -59.67 29.11 11.79
N VAL A 884 -58.96 29.67 12.79
CA VAL A 884 -59.50 30.64 13.78
C VAL A 884 -58.42 31.06 14.82
N THR A 885 -58.58 32.27 15.34
CA THR A 885 -57.74 33.12 16.21
C THR A 885 -56.99 32.54 17.43
N GLY A 886 -55.77 33.06 17.66
CA GLY A 886 -55.20 33.35 19.00
C GLY A 886 -54.30 32.26 19.64
N ARG A 887 -53.58 32.51 20.76
CA ARG A 887 -53.10 33.77 21.39
C ARG A 887 -52.14 33.41 22.56
N ASP A 888 -51.04 34.15 22.73
CA ASP A 888 -50.20 34.30 23.95
C ASP A 888 -49.67 33.06 24.73
N LYS A 889 -48.33 33.05 24.94
CA LYS A 889 -47.55 32.33 25.98
C LYS A 889 -47.31 30.82 25.73
N LEU A 890 -46.21 30.25 26.23
CA LEU A 890 -45.21 30.74 27.20
C LEU A 890 -43.78 30.64 26.65
#